data_AF-A0A8B7NZ81-F1
#
_entry.id   AF-A0A8B7NZ81-F1
#
_cell.length_a   1.000
_cell.length_b   1.000
_cell.length_c   1.000
_cell.angle_alpha   90.00
_cell.angle_beta   90.00
_cell.angle_gamma   90.00
#
_symmetry.space_group_name_H-M   'P 1'
#
loop_
_entity.id
_entity.type
_entity.pdbx_description
1 polymer ?
#
loop_
_entity_poly.entity_id
_entity_poly.type
_entity_poly.pdbx_seq_one_letter_code
_entity_poly.pdbx_strand_id
1 'polypeptide(L)'
;MIALAAISLALLPAASSYLAPRAWFQKDRIATTRSALVYSGPDVPDMVELTACARIMATQGRALFPVISYATNDFDNELLIIFRYGQQTMKFNCCDGNATVEFPFKFYLYKWYSFCLTVHLWNATYELWHNGEIKSGFLNVDPRSNRSAIIMRGRGTLMVGQEQDVQGGGFNEEQSMQGYISDLRLFSRAVDSEVSRNYSNCVDSKMPYVAYLDMNSSFTVTDVELDLMEVNSKRCFNSQAYDVVFPELRTFREALNLCSSIGGIMTLPQDEIQNQNLLQLAFRYSDICPTSKTDFLWIRAHHLHKTQSVVDFMTGEILKYNKVVDSKIALEYTEDTCGTFNGDPQDMEMWLGTWQTSDCVEPRCTVCRFEQPTMLTLRGLCEKSYFDKMYFVSTDDQGRVEYVGQYYSTIQLKSDDPRTILGHWQLTRLDQPRVYATMAREFFGHSPTGLNKWNVENDICSGKEIELKLTVCKSGEFTCKYGTCTSMRQRCDAKHDCPDGSDEMDCDSVIFPANYIDNEAPKSQGQHMAGSSILQMDFHITILTIKHVSLQTFQLTVELMTSFQWCDSRLNYRNLKGDGRLTKLDDAIEQYGLSRKVWLPGVNFYGAESAASDVTRRAQELFIVRRSEPMARSLESVFEDNIFDGEDNPLLLNAAFTVSSSCSFDFFAFPFDTQKCSLMIAPSVSPVNLSAAEGGVIFKGSPRLLEYSVQKISVNVTEKPSEDGSSSVIEVSMILENLVTYHIISTFAPTLILLIIGYLSFHFPLDDFNDRVMVTLTTLLVEAQFFTQVSQTMPRTAYLRLVDVWFLFCITMPLPHHRRSRHHQLLLRGTLM
;
A
#
# COMPACT_ATOMS: atom_id res chain seq x y z
N MET A 1 -63.52 -45.88 17.49
CA MET A 1 -64.04 -45.05 16.38
C MET A 1 -63.90 -43.57 16.77
N ILE A 2 -63.10 -42.83 15.97
CA ILE A 2 -63.31 -41.41 15.56
C ILE A 2 -63.18 -40.35 16.69
N ALA A 3 -62.41 -39.25 16.66
CA ALA A 3 -61.58 -38.52 15.68
C ALA A 3 -60.69 -37.52 16.49
N LEU A 4 -59.38 -37.37 16.20
CA LEU A 4 -58.76 -36.39 15.29
C LEU A 4 -58.92 -34.91 15.70
N ALA A 5 -57.85 -34.32 16.20
CA ALA A 5 -57.47 -32.93 15.93
C ALA A 5 -55.94 -32.82 15.95
N ALA A 6 -55.35 -32.78 14.75
CA ALA A 6 -53.95 -32.50 14.51
C ALA A 6 -53.72 -30.98 14.63
N ILE A 7 -52.70 -30.59 15.40
CA ILE A 7 -52.00 -29.32 15.22
C ILE A 7 -50.54 -29.69 14.96
N SER A 8 -50.18 -29.63 13.69
CA SER A 8 -48.82 -29.68 13.19
C SER A 8 -48.04 -28.46 13.69
N LEU A 9 -47.22 -28.63 14.72
CA LEU A 9 -46.06 -27.77 14.91
C LEU A 9 -45.03 -28.18 13.86
N ALA A 10 -44.88 -27.35 12.83
CA ALA A 10 -43.69 -27.38 11.99
C ALA A 10 -42.49 -27.01 12.88
N LEU A 11 -41.80 -28.05 13.39
CA LEU A 11 -40.48 -27.92 13.97
C LEU A 11 -39.54 -27.45 12.86
N LEU A 12 -39.11 -26.19 12.94
CA LEU A 12 -37.84 -25.75 12.37
C LEU A 12 -36.75 -26.75 12.78
N PRO A 13 -35.78 -27.11 11.91
CA PRO A 13 -34.68 -27.95 12.32
C PRO A 13 -33.83 -27.13 13.30
N ALA A 14 -34.01 -27.38 14.60
CA ALA A 14 -33.09 -26.91 15.61
C ALA A 14 -31.73 -27.56 15.32
N ALA A 15 -30.69 -26.74 15.14
CA ALA A 15 -29.32 -27.23 15.03
C ALA A 15 -29.01 -28.09 16.27
N SER A 16 -28.82 -29.40 16.09
CA SER A 16 -28.52 -30.33 17.17
C SER A 16 -27.11 -30.04 17.72
N SER A 17 -27.00 -29.52 18.94
CA SER A 17 -25.72 -29.48 19.67
C SER A 17 -25.54 -30.71 20.55
N TYR A 18 -24.31 -31.20 20.69
CA TYR A 18 -23.95 -32.31 21.61
C TYR A 18 -22.60 -32.06 22.27
N LEU A 19 -22.35 -32.68 23.43
CA LEU A 19 -21.08 -32.56 24.14
C LEU A 19 -20.11 -33.66 23.69
N ALA A 20 -18.90 -33.28 23.28
CA ALA A 20 -17.82 -34.19 22.93
C ALA A 20 -16.62 -33.99 23.87
N PRO A 21 -15.89 -35.07 24.23
CA PRO A 21 -14.68 -34.92 25.01
C PRO A 21 -13.58 -34.20 24.19
N ARG A 22 -12.79 -33.40 24.89
CA ARG A 22 -11.69 -32.60 24.36
C ARG A 22 -10.46 -32.82 25.24
N ALA A 23 -9.38 -33.22 24.60
CA ALA A 23 -8.06 -33.35 25.22
C ALA A 23 -7.22 -32.12 24.89
N TRP A 24 -6.59 -31.52 25.90
CA TRP A 24 -5.67 -30.40 25.79
C TRP A 24 -4.25 -30.87 26.10
N PHE A 25 -3.43 -30.92 25.06
CA PHE A 25 -2.02 -31.33 25.11
C PHE A 25 -1.12 -30.12 25.38
N GLN A 26 -0.13 -30.29 26.25
CA GLN A 26 0.90 -29.30 26.59
C GLN A 26 0.33 -27.90 26.91
N LYS A 27 -0.45 -27.82 27.99
CA LYS A 27 -1.06 -26.55 28.44
C LYS A 27 -0.03 -25.48 28.79
N ASP A 28 1.08 -25.89 29.39
CA ASP A 28 2.24 -25.05 29.70
C ASP A 28 3.02 -24.59 28.44
N ARG A 29 2.68 -25.15 27.27
CA ARG A 29 3.23 -24.84 25.94
C ARG A 29 4.69 -25.25 25.76
N ILE A 30 5.24 -25.98 26.72
CA ILE A 30 6.58 -26.53 26.63
C ILE A 30 6.47 -27.86 25.90
N ALA A 31 7.37 -28.10 24.95
CA ALA A 31 7.42 -29.37 24.26
C ALA A 31 7.88 -30.44 25.25
N THR A 32 7.08 -31.51 25.42
CA THR A 32 7.39 -32.61 26.34
C THR A 32 7.19 -33.95 25.65
N THR A 33 7.98 -34.95 26.05
CA THR A 33 7.80 -36.34 25.62
C THR A 33 6.77 -37.09 26.47
N ARG A 34 6.12 -36.42 27.42
CA ARG A 34 5.22 -37.03 28.43
C ARG A 34 3.75 -36.81 28.11
N SER A 35 3.43 -35.82 27.29
CA SER A 35 2.05 -35.47 26.92
C SER A 35 1.51 -36.43 25.87
N ALA A 36 0.71 -37.41 26.28
CA ALA A 36 0.12 -38.40 25.39
C ALA A 36 -1.18 -39.00 25.97
N LEU A 37 -2.04 -39.47 25.06
CA LEU A 37 -3.12 -40.37 25.40
C LEU A 37 -2.78 -41.76 24.88
N VAL A 38 -2.58 -42.73 25.78
CA VAL A 38 -2.26 -44.11 25.41
C VAL A 38 -3.50 -44.97 25.54
N TYR A 39 -3.87 -45.67 24.47
CA TYR A 39 -5.06 -46.51 24.46
C TYR A 39 -4.90 -47.71 25.38
N SER A 40 -5.82 -47.89 26.32
CA SER A 40 -5.87 -48.99 27.29
C SER A 40 -7.05 -49.94 27.07
N GLY A 41 -7.71 -49.84 25.91
CA GLY A 41 -8.81 -50.73 25.51
C GLY A 41 -8.34 -52.07 24.94
N PRO A 42 -9.25 -52.87 24.33
CA PRO A 42 -8.91 -54.13 23.68
C PRO A 42 -7.91 -53.94 22.53
N ASP A 43 -7.09 -54.97 22.26
CA ASP A 43 -6.09 -54.94 21.20
C ASP A 43 -6.68 -54.50 19.85
N VAL A 44 -5.97 -53.61 19.18
CA VAL A 44 -6.29 -53.17 17.81
C VAL A 44 -6.24 -54.40 16.89
N PRO A 45 -7.31 -54.71 16.12
CA PRO A 45 -7.33 -55.86 15.22
C PRO A 45 -6.53 -55.58 13.94
N ASP A 46 -6.24 -56.63 13.17
CA ASP A 46 -5.71 -56.47 11.82
C ASP A 46 -6.73 -55.76 10.92
N MET A 47 -6.29 -54.75 10.17
CA MET A 47 -7.18 -53.93 9.31
C MET A 47 -6.72 -53.96 7.86
N VAL A 48 -7.69 -54.19 6.95
CA VAL A 48 -7.52 -54.03 5.48
C VAL A 48 -8.20 -52.77 4.94
N GLU A 49 -8.99 -52.12 5.80
CA GLU A 49 -9.61 -50.83 5.58
C GLU A 49 -9.81 -50.16 6.94
N LEU A 50 -9.76 -48.83 6.96
CA LEU A 50 -9.94 -48.04 8.17
C LEU A 50 -10.55 -46.68 7.87
N THR A 51 -11.21 -46.09 8.87
CA THR A 51 -11.64 -44.69 8.84
C THR A 51 -11.21 -44.00 10.13
N ALA A 52 -10.53 -42.85 10.03
CA ALA A 52 -10.12 -42.02 11.16
C ALA A 52 -10.72 -40.62 11.04
N CYS A 53 -11.53 -40.20 12.02
CA CYS A 53 -12.16 -38.88 12.07
C CYS A 53 -11.72 -38.14 13.32
N ALA A 54 -11.33 -36.87 13.21
CA ALA A 54 -10.93 -36.06 14.36
C ALA A 54 -11.27 -34.58 14.16
N ARG A 55 -11.47 -33.87 15.27
CA ARG A 55 -11.43 -32.41 15.31
C ARG A 55 -10.18 -31.95 16.03
N ILE A 56 -9.42 -31.08 15.39
CA ILE A 56 -8.14 -30.60 15.91
C ILE A 56 -8.06 -29.08 15.88
N MET A 57 -7.37 -28.50 16.85
CA MET A 57 -6.99 -27.09 16.88
C MET A 57 -5.62 -26.96 17.55
N ALA A 58 -4.60 -26.61 16.78
CA ALA A 58 -3.29 -26.28 17.36
C ALA A 58 -3.29 -24.84 17.89
N THR A 59 -2.63 -24.59 19.02
CA THR A 59 -2.48 -23.22 19.56
C THR A 59 -1.05 -22.68 19.39
N GLN A 60 -0.09 -23.53 19.06
CA GLN A 60 1.30 -23.18 18.80
C GLN A 60 1.86 -24.12 17.73
N GLY A 61 2.70 -23.57 16.85
CA GLY A 61 3.43 -24.24 15.79
C GLY A 61 4.47 -25.24 16.30
N ARG A 62 4.48 -26.44 15.72
CA ARG A 62 5.53 -27.45 15.87
C ARG A 62 5.93 -27.95 14.48
N ALA A 63 7.08 -28.61 14.37
CA ALA A 63 7.50 -29.21 13.11
C ALA A 63 6.47 -30.26 12.64
N LEU A 64 6.02 -31.11 13.57
CA LEU A 64 5.08 -32.20 13.35
C LEU A 64 4.01 -32.20 14.43
N PHE A 65 2.74 -32.30 14.02
CA PHE A 65 1.60 -32.49 14.92
C PHE A 65 1.03 -33.90 14.74
N PRO A 66 1.40 -34.87 15.58
CA PRO A 66 0.82 -36.20 15.55
C PRO A 66 -0.61 -36.20 16.09
N VAL A 67 -1.55 -36.67 15.28
CA VAL A 67 -2.92 -36.95 15.74
C VAL A 67 -3.02 -38.39 16.23
N ILE A 68 -2.56 -39.33 15.41
CA ILE A 68 -2.63 -40.77 15.70
C ILE A 68 -1.26 -41.36 15.38
N SER A 69 -0.67 -42.07 16.33
CA SER A 69 0.54 -42.88 16.17
C SER A 69 0.29 -44.27 16.71
N TYR A 70 0.59 -45.30 15.92
CA TYR A 70 0.41 -46.69 16.30
C TYR A 70 1.59 -47.51 15.82
N ALA A 71 2.30 -48.08 16.78
CA ALA A 71 3.47 -48.93 16.60
C ALA A 71 3.23 -50.34 17.13
N THR A 72 3.88 -51.30 16.52
CA THR A 72 3.96 -52.71 16.96
C THR A 72 5.41 -53.02 17.36
N ASN A 73 5.67 -54.17 17.99
CA ASN A 73 7.04 -54.55 18.39
C ASN A 73 8.04 -54.57 17.22
N ASP A 74 7.55 -54.85 16.01
CA ASP A 74 8.39 -55.03 14.82
C ASP A 74 8.45 -53.76 13.94
N PHE A 75 7.49 -52.84 14.08
CA PHE A 75 7.31 -51.70 13.19
C PHE A 75 6.83 -50.46 13.94
N ASP A 76 7.57 -49.36 13.78
CA ASP A 76 7.34 -48.10 14.50
C ASP A 76 6.17 -47.31 13.88
N ASN A 77 5.98 -47.44 12.56
CA ASN A 77 5.05 -46.65 11.76
C ASN A 77 3.91 -47.49 11.14
N GLU A 78 3.25 -48.32 11.96
CA GLU A 78 2.18 -49.20 11.48
C GLU A 78 0.90 -48.41 11.13
N LEU A 79 0.59 -47.33 11.86
CA LEU A 79 -0.34 -46.27 11.44
C LEU A 79 0.09 -44.92 12.02
N LEU A 80 0.32 -43.94 11.16
CA LEU A 80 0.69 -42.58 11.55
C LEU A 80 -0.09 -41.54 10.74
N ILE A 81 -0.78 -40.64 11.45
CA ILE A 81 -1.45 -39.46 10.90
C ILE A 81 -0.85 -38.23 11.55
N ILE A 82 -0.15 -37.42 10.75
CA ILE A 82 0.56 -36.22 11.19
C ILE A 82 0.24 -35.02 10.31
N PHE A 83 0.25 -33.83 10.89
CA PHE A 83 0.27 -32.57 10.15
C PHE A 83 1.67 -31.96 10.19
N ARG A 84 2.15 -31.52 9.03
CA ARG A 84 3.43 -30.82 8.87
C ARG A 84 3.16 -29.33 8.72
N TYR A 85 3.31 -28.59 9.81
CA TYR A 85 2.93 -27.19 9.85
C TYR A 85 3.72 -26.32 8.85
N GLY A 86 5.04 -26.50 8.77
CA GLY A 86 5.90 -25.74 7.86
C GLY A 86 5.63 -26.01 6.38
N GLN A 87 5.22 -27.23 6.03
CA GLN A 87 4.90 -27.62 4.65
C GLN A 87 3.42 -27.40 4.29
N GLN A 88 2.57 -27.14 5.29
CA GLN A 88 1.12 -27.04 5.13
C GLN A 88 0.55 -28.30 4.43
N THR A 89 0.98 -29.46 4.92
CA THR A 89 0.56 -30.79 4.43
C THR A 89 0.09 -31.67 5.58
N MET A 90 -0.79 -32.60 5.27
CA MET A 90 -1.15 -33.71 6.15
C MET A 90 -0.63 -35.00 5.51
N LYS A 91 0.07 -35.81 6.30
CA LYS A 91 0.67 -37.07 5.87
C LYS A 91 -0.01 -38.22 6.60
N PHE A 92 -0.40 -39.21 5.82
CA PHE A 92 -0.78 -40.53 6.26
C PHE A 92 0.32 -41.52 5.91
N ASN A 93 0.69 -42.35 6.86
CA ASN A 93 1.63 -43.44 6.71
C ASN A 93 1.02 -44.70 7.34
N CYS A 94 1.05 -45.81 6.63
CA CYS A 94 0.69 -47.12 7.17
C CYS A 94 1.77 -48.14 6.87
N CYS A 95 1.80 -49.14 7.74
CA CYS A 95 2.34 -50.44 7.42
C CYS A 95 3.85 -50.35 7.15
N ASP A 96 4.53 -49.54 7.98
CA ASP A 96 5.95 -49.21 7.92
C ASP A 96 6.40 -48.51 6.62
N GLY A 97 5.64 -47.52 6.16
CA GLY A 97 5.98 -46.80 4.93
C GLY A 97 5.53 -47.47 3.64
N ASN A 98 4.97 -48.69 3.70
CA ASN A 98 4.52 -49.40 2.51
C ASN A 98 3.32 -48.75 1.82
N ALA A 99 2.51 -47.97 2.55
CA ALA A 99 1.41 -47.20 1.99
C ALA A 99 1.42 -45.78 2.57
N THR A 100 1.71 -44.79 1.73
CA THR A 100 1.81 -43.39 2.17
C THR A 100 1.00 -42.46 1.27
N VAL A 101 0.50 -41.38 1.83
CA VAL A 101 -0.02 -40.26 1.04
C VAL A 101 0.22 -38.96 1.79
N GLU A 102 0.61 -37.93 1.05
CA GLU A 102 0.77 -36.58 1.57
C GLU A 102 -0.07 -35.64 0.71
N PHE A 103 -0.95 -34.87 1.34
CA PHE A 103 -1.85 -33.97 0.63
C PHE A 103 -1.76 -32.54 1.18
N PRO A 104 -1.89 -31.51 0.31
CA PRO A 104 -1.91 -30.12 0.74
C PRO A 104 -3.09 -29.83 1.67
N PHE A 105 -2.79 -29.27 2.83
CA PHE A 105 -3.73 -28.96 3.89
C PHE A 105 -3.33 -27.65 4.60
N LYS A 106 -4.07 -26.56 4.35
CA LYS A 106 -3.79 -25.26 4.97
C LYS A 106 -4.24 -25.24 6.42
N PHE A 107 -3.29 -25.31 7.34
CA PHE A 107 -3.50 -25.40 8.78
C PHE A 107 -3.06 -24.10 9.47
N TYR A 108 -4.01 -23.38 10.05
CA TYR A 108 -3.82 -22.13 10.78
C TYR A 108 -4.01 -22.38 12.28
N LEU A 109 -3.22 -21.71 13.12
CA LEU A 109 -3.34 -21.82 14.58
C LEU A 109 -4.66 -21.20 15.06
N TYR A 110 -5.15 -21.67 16.22
CA TYR A 110 -6.40 -21.24 16.87
C TYR A 110 -7.68 -21.41 16.04
N LYS A 111 -7.61 -22.19 14.96
CA LYS A 111 -8.78 -22.56 14.14
C LYS A 111 -9.07 -24.05 14.29
N TRP A 112 -10.36 -24.38 14.41
CA TRP A 112 -10.81 -25.76 14.41
C TRP A 112 -10.83 -26.34 13.00
N TYR A 113 -10.30 -27.55 12.87
CA TYR A 113 -10.32 -28.34 11.65
C TYR A 113 -11.01 -29.67 11.95
N SER A 114 -12.01 -30.02 11.15
CA SER A 114 -12.69 -31.32 11.18
C SER A 114 -12.28 -32.12 9.95
N PHE A 115 -11.80 -33.34 10.13
CA PHE A 115 -11.47 -34.24 9.02
C PHE A 115 -11.90 -35.68 9.29
N CYS A 116 -12.15 -36.42 8.22
CA CYS A 116 -12.35 -37.86 8.19
C CYS A 116 -11.54 -38.46 7.05
N LEU A 117 -10.62 -39.36 7.35
CA LEU A 117 -9.78 -40.07 6.38
C LEU A 117 -10.20 -41.55 6.35
N THR A 118 -10.76 -41.99 5.23
CA THR A 118 -11.05 -43.40 4.93
C THR A 118 -9.98 -43.95 4.00
N VAL A 119 -9.41 -45.10 4.34
CA VAL A 119 -8.35 -45.75 3.56
C VAL A 119 -8.73 -47.21 3.30
N HIS A 120 -8.61 -47.61 2.05
CA HIS A 120 -8.75 -49.00 1.62
C HIS A 120 -7.37 -49.53 1.23
N LEU A 121 -6.77 -50.39 2.07
CA LEU A 121 -5.42 -50.89 1.86
C LEU A 121 -5.36 -51.97 0.77
N TRP A 122 -6.45 -52.70 0.55
CA TRP A 122 -6.54 -53.80 -0.42
C TRP A 122 -6.48 -53.35 -1.89
N ASN A 123 -6.94 -52.14 -2.21
CA ASN A 123 -6.83 -51.50 -3.53
C ASN A 123 -6.00 -50.21 -3.52
N ALA A 124 -5.37 -49.89 -2.38
CA ALA A 124 -4.55 -48.72 -2.17
C ALA A 124 -5.26 -47.40 -2.53
N THR A 125 -6.53 -47.23 -2.15
CA THR A 125 -7.27 -45.97 -2.33
C THR A 125 -7.52 -45.26 -1.01
N TYR A 126 -7.72 -43.94 -1.06
CA TYR A 126 -8.14 -43.15 0.08
C TYR A 126 -9.20 -42.12 -0.30
N GLU A 127 -9.95 -41.72 0.72
CA GLU A 127 -10.97 -40.67 0.67
C GLU A 127 -10.85 -39.81 1.91
N LEU A 128 -10.49 -38.54 1.72
CA LEU A 128 -10.40 -37.54 2.78
C LEU A 128 -11.53 -36.54 2.65
N TRP A 129 -12.34 -36.45 3.69
CA TRP A 129 -13.27 -35.36 3.90
C TRP A 129 -12.65 -34.33 4.84
N HIS A 130 -12.63 -33.09 4.41
CA HIS A 130 -12.21 -31.97 5.23
C HIS A 130 -13.06 -30.75 4.94
N ASN A 131 -13.68 -30.17 5.97
CA ASN A 131 -14.56 -29.02 5.86
C ASN A 131 -15.66 -29.13 4.77
N GLY A 132 -16.15 -30.35 4.52
CA GLY A 132 -17.16 -30.60 3.49
C GLY A 132 -16.63 -30.75 2.06
N GLU A 133 -15.33 -30.60 1.83
CA GLU A 133 -14.67 -30.92 0.57
C GLU A 133 -14.08 -32.34 0.62
N ILE A 134 -14.15 -33.05 -0.51
CA ILE A 134 -13.62 -34.39 -0.68
C ILE A 134 -12.36 -34.37 -1.53
N LYS A 135 -11.33 -35.09 -1.09
CA LYS A 135 -10.16 -35.45 -1.89
C LYS A 135 -10.02 -36.96 -1.89
N SER A 136 -10.02 -37.57 -3.06
CA SER A 136 -9.80 -39.01 -3.22
C SER A 136 -8.67 -39.28 -4.20
N GLY A 137 -8.03 -40.44 -4.05
CA GLY A 137 -6.89 -40.82 -4.87
C GLY A 137 -6.33 -42.19 -4.52
N PHE A 138 -5.11 -42.43 -4.99
CA PHE A 138 -4.36 -43.66 -4.71
C PHE A 138 -3.22 -43.38 -3.73
N LEU A 139 -2.95 -44.35 -2.85
CA LEU A 139 -1.79 -44.34 -1.97
C LEU A 139 -0.52 -44.63 -2.78
N ASN A 140 0.59 -44.01 -2.37
CA ASN A 140 1.91 -44.37 -2.86
C ASN A 140 2.35 -45.66 -2.16
N VAL A 141 2.37 -46.75 -2.93
CA VAL A 141 2.79 -48.07 -2.45
C VAL A 141 4.24 -48.34 -2.82
N ASP A 142 5.05 -48.83 -1.86
CA ASP A 142 6.43 -49.22 -2.15
C ASP A 142 6.45 -50.32 -3.23
N PRO A 143 7.15 -50.13 -4.37
CA PRO A 143 7.24 -51.14 -5.42
C PRO A 143 7.86 -52.48 -4.99
N ARG A 144 8.55 -52.55 -3.84
CA ARG A 144 9.08 -53.80 -3.25
C ARG A 144 8.03 -54.56 -2.42
N SER A 145 6.96 -53.89 -2.03
CA SER A 145 5.82 -54.49 -1.34
C SER A 145 4.97 -55.29 -2.34
N ASN A 146 4.66 -56.54 -2.00
CA ASN A 146 3.85 -57.40 -2.87
C ASN A 146 2.40 -56.87 -2.88
N ARG A 147 1.87 -56.51 -4.05
CA ARG A 147 0.54 -55.85 -4.21
C ARG A 147 -0.64 -56.63 -3.63
N SER A 148 -0.46 -57.87 -3.19
CA SER A 148 -1.58 -58.79 -2.91
C SER A 148 -2.17 -58.75 -1.51
N ALA A 149 -1.63 -58.00 -0.53
CA ALA A 149 -2.37 -57.58 0.67
C ALA A 149 -1.50 -56.67 1.57
N ILE A 150 -1.68 -55.35 1.47
CA ILE A 150 -1.23 -54.44 2.53
C ILE A 150 -2.22 -54.57 3.67
N ILE A 151 -1.76 -55.02 4.84
CA ILE A 151 -2.57 -55.23 6.04
C ILE A 151 -1.89 -54.47 7.16
N MET A 152 -2.66 -53.64 7.87
CA MET A 152 -2.23 -53.02 9.11
C MET A 152 -2.30 -54.07 10.22
N ARG A 153 -1.17 -54.38 10.84
CA ARG A 153 -1.04 -55.43 11.85
C ARG A 153 -1.56 -54.97 13.21
N GLY A 154 -2.37 -55.81 13.83
CA GLY A 154 -2.91 -55.60 15.17
C GLY A 154 -1.89 -55.82 16.29
N ARG A 155 -2.37 -55.69 17.54
CA ARG A 155 -1.62 -55.95 18.80
C ARG A 155 -0.43 -55.02 19.09
N GLY A 156 -0.50 -53.79 18.58
CA GLY A 156 0.41 -52.69 18.93
C GLY A 156 -0.14 -51.76 20.01
N THR A 157 0.51 -50.61 20.18
CA THR A 157 0.10 -49.58 21.14
C THR A 157 -0.33 -48.32 20.40
N LEU A 158 -1.60 -47.94 20.55
CA LEU A 158 -2.15 -46.71 19.97
C LEU A 158 -1.90 -45.52 20.90
N MET A 159 -1.28 -44.46 20.37
CA MET A 159 -1.06 -43.18 21.02
C MET A 159 -1.64 -42.03 20.22
N VAL A 160 -2.06 -41.00 20.95
CA VAL A 160 -2.61 -39.76 20.41
C VAL A 160 -1.89 -38.58 21.04
N GLY A 161 -1.50 -37.63 20.20
CA GLY A 161 -0.76 -36.45 20.60
C GLY A 161 0.77 -36.62 20.69
N GLN A 162 1.29 -37.83 20.49
CA GLN A 162 2.73 -38.11 20.50
C GLN A 162 3.09 -39.14 19.42
N GLU A 163 4.18 -38.91 18.71
CA GLU A 163 4.74 -39.86 17.72
C GLU A 163 5.60 -40.91 18.41
N GLN A 164 5.53 -42.16 17.94
CA GLN A 164 6.27 -43.30 18.47
C GLN A 164 7.35 -43.76 17.46
N ASP A 165 8.63 -43.62 17.83
CA ASP A 165 9.73 -44.26 17.08
C ASP A 165 9.99 -45.71 17.53
N VAL A 166 9.36 -46.18 18.61
CA VAL A 166 9.27 -47.60 19.01
C VAL A 166 7.97 -47.83 19.77
N GLN A 167 7.50 -49.08 19.88
CA GLN A 167 6.28 -49.38 20.64
C GLN A 167 6.33 -48.81 22.07
N GLY A 168 5.51 -47.78 22.31
CA GLY A 168 5.39 -47.12 23.60
C GLY A 168 6.56 -46.20 23.99
N GLY A 169 7.46 -45.85 23.07
CA GLY A 169 8.65 -45.04 23.36
C GLY A 169 9.25 -44.36 22.13
N GLY A 170 10.53 -43.97 22.24
CA GLY A 170 11.23 -43.30 21.13
C GLY A 170 10.82 -41.83 20.94
N PHE A 171 10.21 -41.23 21.96
CA PHE A 171 9.61 -39.91 21.87
C PHE A 171 10.60 -38.78 21.60
N ASN A 172 10.22 -37.89 20.67
CA ASN A 172 10.87 -36.62 20.43
C ASN A 172 9.94 -35.46 20.83
N GLU A 173 10.48 -34.45 21.52
CA GLU A 173 9.75 -33.25 21.95
C GLU A 173 9.19 -32.46 20.75
N GLU A 174 9.89 -32.40 19.62
CA GLU A 174 9.43 -31.70 18.41
C GLU A 174 8.32 -32.44 17.65
N GLN A 175 8.08 -33.71 18.01
CA GLN A 175 7.08 -34.60 17.44
C GLN A 175 5.92 -34.85 18.42
N SER A 176 5.45 -33.75 19.00
CA SER A 176 4.40 -33.75 20.00
C SER A 176 3.30 -32.76 19.62
N MET A 177 2.06 -33.10 19.96
CA MET A 177 0.91 -32.24 19.71
C MET A 177 0.86 -31.14 20.77
N GLN A 178 0.68 -29.91 20.31
CA GLN A 178 0.35 -28.77 21.16
C GLN A 178 -1.02 -28.24 20.71
N GLY A 179 -1.98 -28.21 21.64
CA GLY A 179 -3.34 -27.75 21.37
C GLY A 179 -4.40 -28.80 21.73
N TYR A 180 -5.49 -28.82 20.96
CA TYR A 180 -6.69 -29.57 21.28
C TYR A 180 -7.00 -30.64 20.24
N ILE A 181 -7.37 -31.83 20.72
CA ILE A 181 -8.01 -32.88 19.90
C ILE A 181 -9.35 -33.21 20.56
N SER A 182 -10.40 -33.27 19.76
CA SER A 182 -11.75 -33.59 20.20
C SER A 182 -12.45 -34.53 19.23
N ASP A 183 -13.39 -35.32 19.77
CA ASP A 183 -14.24 -36.23 19.01
C ASP A 183 -13.48 -37.17 18.05
N LEU A 184 -12.31 -37.68 18.49
CA LEU A 184 -11.50 -38.61 17.72
C LEU A 184 -12.19 -39.98 17.59
N ARG A 185 -12.27 -40.54 16.39
CA ARG A 185 -12.93 -41.83 16.12
C ARG A 185 -12.08 -42.62 15.14
N LEU A 186 -11.84 -43.89 15.46
CA LEU A 186 -11.08 -44.81 14.60
C LEU A 186 -11.93 -46.07 14.38
N PHE A 187 -12.16 -46.40 13.12
CA PHE A 187 -12.96 -47.55 12.69
C PHE A 187 -12.06 -48.55 11.97
N SER A 188 -12.25 -49.84 12.25
CA SER A 188 -11.61 -50.95 11.55
C SER A 188 -12.26 -51.30 10.20
N ARG A 189 -13.07 -50.39 9.67
CA ARG A 189 -13.84 -50.55 8.43
C ARG A 189 -13.98 -49.21 7.74
N ALA A 190 -14.22 -49.23 6.44
CA ALA A 190 -14.57 -48.03 5.70
C ALA A 190 -16.00 -47.57 6.04
N VAL A 191 -16.12 -46.33 6.48
CA VAL A 191 -17.41 -45.68 6.74
C VAL A 191 -17.94 -45.03 5.47
N ASP A 192 -19.26 -45.04 5.29
CA ASP A 192 -19.91 -44.45 4.13
C ASP A 192 -19.61 -42.93 3.98
N SER A 193 -19.48 -42.52 2.73
CA SER A 193 -19.03 -41.18 2.32
C SER A 193 -19.96 -40.08 2.83
N GLU A 194 -21.28 -40.31 2.85
CA GLU A 194 -22.27 -39.34 3.35
C GLU A 194 -22.07 -39.08 4.85
N VAL A 195 -21.69 -40.12 5.59
CA VAL A 195 -21.51 -40.01 7.04
C VAL A 195 -20.19 -39.30 7.37
N SER A 196 -19.14 -39.55 6.58
CA SER A 196 -17.86 -38.81 6.66
C SER A 196 -18.06 -37.32 6.33
N ARG A 197 -18.88 -37.03 5.32
CA ARG A 197 -19.30 -35.66 4.96
C ARG A 197 -20.05 -34.99 6.12
N ASN A 198 -21.03 -35.66 6.71
CA ASN A 198 -21.83 -35.11 7.81
C ASN A 198 -20.98 -34.81 9.06
N TYR A 199 -20.03 -35.69 9.40
CA TYR A 199 -19.06 -35.42 10.48
C TYR A 199 -18.18 -34.20 10.15
N SER A 200 -17.63 -34.14 8.94
CA SER A 200 -16.76 -33.03 8.51
C SER A 200 -17.49 -31.69 8.49
N ASN A 201 -18.80 -31.69 8.22
CA ASN A 201 -19.67 -30.51 8.18
C ASN A 201 -20.40 -30.20 9.48
N CYS A 202 -20.26 -31.06 10.49
CA CYS A 202 -20.95 -30.93 11.77
C CYS A 202 -22.47 -30.79 11.66
N VAL A 203 -23.06 -31.56 10.76
CA VAL A 203 -24.50 -31.74 10.61
C VAL A 203 -24.90 -33.05 11.28
N ASP A 204 -25.90 -32.99 12.18
CA ASP A 204 -26.56 -34.08 12.94
C ASP A 204 -25.89 -35.47 12.84
N SER A 205 -25.01 -35.77 13.79
CA SER A 205 -24.18 -36.98 13.79
C SER A 205 -24.82 -38.11 14.61
N LYS A 206 -25.90 -38.72 14.13
CA LYS A 206 -26.30 -40.06 14.61
C LYS A 206 -25.44 -41.14 13.95
N MET A 207 -24.20 -41.27 14.40
CA MET A 207 -23.34 -42.43 14.11
C MET A 207 -23.30 -43.37 15.33
N PRO A 208 -23.67 -44.65 15.22
CA PRO A 208 -23.35 -45.64 16.25
C PRO A 208 -22.01 -46.39 16.00
N TYR A 209 -21.23 -46.55 17.11
CA TYR A 209 -20.12 -47.46 17.49
C TYR A 209 -18.85 -47.59 16.60
N VAL A 210 -17.60 -47.48 17.07
CA VAL A 210 -16.95 -47.27 18.39
C VAL A 210 -16.21 -45.92 18.33
N ALA A 211 -16.58 -44.99 19.21
CA ALA A 211 -15.90 -43.71 19.34
C ALA A 211 -15.06 -43.72 20.64
N TYR A 212 -14.20 -42.71 20.81
CA TYR A 212 -13.54 -42.29 22.06
C TYR A 212 -14.53 -42.01 23.24
N LEU A 213 -15.49 -42.88 23.50
CA LEU A 213 -16.68 -42.56 24.29
C LEU A 213 -16.51 -42.74 25.80
N ASP A 214 -15.36 -43.19 26.30
CA ASP A 214 -15.14 -43.28 27.75
C ASP A 214 -13.65 -43.07 28.14
N MET A 215 -13.25 -41.80 28.26
CA MET A 215 -11.85 -41.42 28.57
C MET A 215 -11.40 -41.77 29.98
N ASN A 216 -12.31 -42.03 30.92
CA ASN A 216 -11.94 -42.50 32.26
C ASN A 216 -11.61 -44.00 32.30
N SER A 217 -11.90 -44.76 31.23
CA SER A 217 -11.71 -46.23 31.20
C SER A 217 -10.87 -46.73 30.02
N SER A 218 -10.78 -45.97 28.91
CA SER A 218 -10.19 -46.44 27.64
C SER A 218 -8.80 -45.89 27.31
N PHE A 219 -8.32 -44.88 28.06
CA PHE A 219 -6.99 -44.31 27.86
C PHE A 219 -6.27 -44.08 29.18
N THR A 220 -4.97 -44.33 29.22
CA THR A 220 -4.11 -43.77 30.28
C THR A 220 -3.69 -42.36 29.85
N VAL A 221 -4.03 -41.39 30.68
CA VAL A 221 -3.76 -39.97 30.46
C VAL A 221 -2.42 -39.61 31.07
N THR A 222 -1.47 -39.11 30.28
CA THR A 222 -0.19 -38.61 30.77
C THR A 222 -0.01 -37.16 30.33
N ASP A 223 0.00 -36.22 31.28
CA ASP A 223 0.26 -34.79 31.00
C ASP A 223 -0.68 -34.16 29.94
N VAL A 224 -1.98 -34.44 30.06
CA VAL A 224 -3.06 -33.93 29.19
C VAL A 224 -4.27 -33.56 30.06
N GLU A 225 -4.87 -32.39 29.84
CA GLU A 225 -6.10 -31.97 30.52
C GLU A 225 -7.34 -32.36 29.72
N LEU A 226 -8.39 -32.83 30.39
CA LEU A 226 -9.62 -33.32 29.76
C LEU A 226 -10.81 -32.44 30.14
N ASP A 227 -11.60 -32.05 29.15
CA ASP A 227 -12.80 -31.23 29.32
C ASP A 227 -13.87 -31.61 28.28
N LEU A 228 -15.09 -31.08 28.42
CA LEU A 228 -16.20 -31.27 27.48
C LEU A 228 -16.38 -30.03 26.59
N MET A 229 -16.44 -30.26 25.28
CA MET A 229 -16.74 -29.24 24.29
C MET A 229 -18.13 -29.48 23.70
N GLU A 230 -19.03 -28.50 23.83
CA GLU A 230 -20.25 -28.48 23.00
C GLU A 230 -19.87 -28.35 21.52
N VAL A 231 -20.42 -29.21 20.68
CA VAL A 231 -20.21 -29.24 19.23
C VAL A 231 -21.51 -28.76 18.60
N ASN A 232 -21.43 -27.69 17.80
CA ASN A 232 -22.53 -27.16 17.02
C ASN A 232 -22.02 -26.68 15.66
N SER A 233 -22.93 -26.37 14.73
CA SER A 233 -22.58 -25.90 13.38
C SER A 233 -21.71 -24.63 13.35
N LYS A 234 -21.69 -23.84 14.44
CA LYS A 234 -20.82 -22.65 14.58
C LYS A 234 -19.40 -23.00 15.06
N ARG A 235 -19.24 -23.98 15.96
CA ARG A 235 -17.96 -24.37 16.58
C ARG A 235 -17.06 -25.26 15.73
N CYS A 236 -17.57 -25.79 14.62
CA CYS A 236 -16.78 -26.68 13.77
C CYS A 236 -15.88 -25.98 12.75
N PHE A 237 -16.18 -24.73 12.43
CA PHE A 237 -15.47 -23.99 11.39
C PHE A 237 -14.87 -22.69 11.89
N ASN A 238 -15.53 -22.05 12.87
CA ASN A 238 -15.13 -20.78 13.42
C ASN A 238 -14.74 -20.93 14.89
N SER A 239 -13.57 -20.39 15.21
CA SER A 239 -13.24 -19.93 16.57
C SER A 239 -14.36 -19.03 17.08
N GLN A 240 -14.86 -19.27 18.30
CA GLN A 240 -15.87 -18.41 18.89
C GLN A 240 -15.28 -17.04 19.19
N ALA A 241 -16.15 -16.02 19.17
CA ALA A 241 -15.78 -14.75 19.75
C ALA A 241 -15.47 -14.94 21.24
N TYR A 242 -14.40 -14.34 21.71
CA TYR A 242 -13.97 -14.43 23.11
C TYR A 242 -13.66 -13.05 23.65
N ASP A 243 -13.88 -12.90 24.95
CA ASP A 243 -13.67 -11.66 25.67
C ASP A 243 -12.42 -11.78 26.55
N VAL A 244 -11.58 -10.76 26.51
CA VAL A 244 -10.35 -10.66 27.31
C VAL A 244 -10.46 -9.43 28.19
N VAL A 245 -10.25 -9.60 29.48
CA VAL A 245 -10.23 -8.52 30.46
C VAL A 245 -8.79 -8.03 30.64
N PHE A 246 -8.60 -6.73 30.50
CA PHE A 246 -7.37 -6.04 30.81
C PHE A 246 -7.52 -5.42 32.20
N PRO A 247 -6.78 -5.92 33.21
CA PRO A 247 -6.94 -5.48 34.61
C PRO A 247 -6.36 -4.08 34.87
N GLU A 248 -5.58 -3.54 33.94
CA GLU A 248 -5.03 -2.19 34.01
C GLU A 248 -6.14 -1.16 33.91
N LEU A 249 -6.23 -0.25 34.90
CA LEU A 249 -7.25 0.78 34.90
C LEU A 249 -6.96 1.82 33.81
N ARG A 250 -7.97 2.11 32.99
CA ARG A 250 -7.87 3.06 31.87
C ARG A 250 -9.11 3.94 31.81
N THR A 251 -8.93 5.16 31.29
CA THR A 251 -10.08 6.00 30.92
C THR A 251 -10.86 5.34 29.78
N PHE A 252 -12.12 5.73 29.56
CA PHE A 252 -12.94 5.13 28.52
C PHE A 252 -12.32 5.25 27.12
N ARG A 253 -11.68 6.38 26.82
CA ARG A 253 -11.04 6.60 25.51
C ARG A 253 -9.78 5.76 25.33
N GLU A 254 -8.96 5.62 26.37
CA GLU A 254 -7.79 4.75 26.36
C GLU A 254 -8.19 3.27 26.24
N ALA A 255 -9.27 2.86 26.89
CA ALA A 255 -9.84 1.51 26.79
C ALA A 255 -10.25 1.17 25.34
N LEU A 256 -10.91 2.11 24.66
CA LEU A 256 -11.26 1.98 23.23
C LEU A 256 -10.01 1.84 22.36
N ASN A 257 -9.02 2.71 22.56
CA ASN A 257 -7.78 2.68 21.78
C ASN A 257 -7.00 1.38 22.02
N LEU A 258 -6.97 0.88 23.27
CA LEU A 258 -6.35 -0.39 23.61
C LEU A 258 -6.98 -1.54 22.81
N CYS A 259 -8.31 -1.71 22.89
CA CYS A 259 -8.99 -2.78 22.15
C CYS A 259 -8.73 -2.68 20.65
N SER A 260 -8.79 -1.47 20.09
CA SER A 260 -8.48 -1.27 18.67
C SER A 260 -7.03 -1.61 18.32
N SER A 261 -6.06 -1.31 19.19
CA SER A 261 -4.62 -1.56 18.94
C SER A 261 -4.23 -3.04 18.90
N ILE A 262 -5.03 -3.89 19.55
CA ILE A 262 -4.84 -5.35 19.59
C ILE A 262 -5.78 -6.07 18.60
N GLY A 263 -6.59 -5.33 17.82
CA GLY A 263 -7.55 -5.83 16.84
C GLY A 263 -8.86 -6.37 17.41
N GLY A 264 -9.15 -6.06 18.68
CA GLY A 264 -10.42 -6.31 19.32
C GLY A 264 -11.36 -5.10 19.24
N ILE A 265 -12.58 -5.30 19.72
CA ILE A 265 -13.56 -4.23 19.92
C ILE A 265 -13.97 -4.20 21.38
N MET A 266 -14.18 -3.02 21.96
CA MET A 266 -14.68 -2.96 23.33
C MET A 266 -16.06 -3.64 23.42
N THR A 267 -16.25 -4.44 24.47
CA THR A 267 -17.38 -5.35 24.58
C THR A 267 -18.70 -4.60 24.72
N LEU A 268 -19.71 -5.06 23.98
CA LEU A 268 -21.09 -4.60 24.10
C LEU A 268 -22.00 -5.83 24.02
N PRO A 269 -22.69 -6.22 25.10
CA PRO A 269 -23.63 -7.33 25.04
C PRO A 269 -24.86 -6.96 24.20
N GLN A 270 -25.19 -7.80 23.22
CA GLN A 270 -26.33 -7.57 22.31
C GLN A 270 -27.58 -8.36 22.70
N ASP A 271 -27.44 -9.35 23.59
CA ASP A 271 -28.50 -10.23 24.05
C ASP A 271 -28.25 -10.68 25.50
N GLU A 272 -29.24 -11.35 26.10
CA GLU A 272 -29.17 -11.83 27.47
C GLU A 272 -28.05 -12.87 27.68
N ILE A 273 -27.78 -13.72 26.69
CA ILE A 273 -26.77 -14.77 26.79
C ILE A 273 -25.38 -14.16 26.90
N GLN A 274 -25.08 -13.18 26.05
CA GLN A 274 -23.83 -12.43 26.09
C GLN A 274 -23.67 -11.65 27.39
N ASN A 275 -24.76 -11.09 27.91
CA ASN A 275 -24.74 -10.38 29.19
C ASN A 275 -24.41 -11.32 30.36
N GLN A 276 -24.95 -12.55 30.36
CA GLN A 276 -24.63 -13.58 31.36
C GLN A 276 -23.19 -14.09 31.22
N ASN A 277 -22.69 -14.26 29.99
CA ASN A 277 -21.29 -14.63 29.76
C ASN A 277 -20.33 -13.55 30.29
N LEU A 278 -20.65 -12.26 30.05
CA LEU A 278 -19.86 -11.15 30.59
C LEU A 278 -19.93 -11.09 32.12
N LEU A 279 -21.07 -11.43 32.73
CA LEU A 279 -21.18 -11.52 34.19
C LEU A 279 -20.28 -12.63 34.78
N GLN A 280 -20.31 -13.83 34.19
CA GLN A 280 -19.42 -14.92 34.60
C GLN A 280 -17.95 -14.56 34.44
N LEU A 281 -17.62 -13.83 33.38
CA LEU A 281 -16.27 -13.30 33.19
C LEU A 281 -15.93 -12.29 34.27
N ALA A 282 -16.81 -11.31 34.53
CA ALA A 282 -16.60 -10.29 35.55
C ALA A 282 -16.34 -10.90 36.95
N PHE A 283 -17.07 -11.93 37.35
CA PHE A 283 -16.83 -12.65 38.60
C PHE A 283 -15.43 -13.24 38.72
N ARG A 284 -14.82 -13.70 37.62
CA ARG A 284 -13.45 -14.22 37.64
C ARG A 284 -12.43 -13.11 37.91
N TYR A 285 -12.74 -11.88 37.53
CA TYR A 285 -11.83 -10.73 37.58
C TYR A 285 -12.16 -9.72 38.69
N SER A 286 -13.18 -9.98 39.53
CA SER A 286 -13.59 -9.07 40.61
C SER A 286 -12.45 -8.78 41.59
N ASP A 287 -11.60 -9.77 41.87
CA ASP A 287 -10.49 -9.64 42.81
C ASP A 287 -9.22 -9.03 42.18
N ILE A 288 -9.13 -9.02 40.85
CA ILE A 288 -7.95 -8.59 40.08
C ILE A 288 -8.08 -7.13 39.66
N CYS A 289 -9.30 -6.66 39.40
CA CYS A 289 -9.59 -5.26 39.05
C CYS A 289 -9.51 -4.36 40.30
N PRO A 290 -8.57 -3.40 40.38
CA PRO A 290 -8.27 -2.67 41.62
C PRO A 290 -9.23 -1.49 41.88
N THR A 291 -10.54 -1.69 41.73
CA THR A 291 -11.54 -0.65 41.96
C THR A 291 -12.37 -0.92 43.22
N SER A 292 -12.64 0.10 44.02
CA SER A 292 -13.53 -0.01 45.20
C SER A 292 -15.03 0.09 44.83
N LYS A 293 -15.39 -0.14 43.57
CA LYS A 293 -16.73 0.09 43.00
C LYS A 293 -17.23 -1.19 42.35
N THR A 294 -18.54 -1.43 42.41
CA THR A 294 -19.16 -2.67 41.89
C THR A 294 -19.25 -2.70 40.35
N ASP A 295 -19.26 -1.52 39.72
CA ASP A 295 -19.31 -1.32 38.26
C ASP A 295 -17.91 -1.20 37.62
N PHE A 296 -17.04 -2.17 37.83
CA PHE A 296 -15.60 -2.07 37.56
C PHE A 296 -15.14 -2.26 36.10
N LEU A 297 -16.05 -2.59 35.18
CA LEU A 297 -15.72 -2.85 33.77
C LEU A 297 -16.32 -1.80 32.83
N TRP A 298 -15.53 -1.35 31.86
CA TRP A 298 -16.03 -0.56 30.73
C TRP A 298 -16.77 -1.43 29.71
N ILE A 299 -17.92 -0.93 29.24
CA ILE A 299 -18.66 -1.49 28.08
C ILE A 299 -18.84 -0.40 27.03
N ARG A 300 -18.97 -0.79 25.76
CA ARG A 300 -19.10 0.13 24.61
C ARG A 300 -20.50 0.73 24.48
N ALA A 301 -21.05 1.21 25.58
CA ALA A 301 -22.31 1.94 25.65
C ALA A 301 -22.05 3.41 25.99
N HIS A 302 -22.82 4.30 25.39
CA HIS A 302 -22.75 5.74 25.60
C HIS A 302 -24.16 6.27 25.89
N HIS A 303 -24.32 7.03 26.96
CA HIS A 303 -25.60 7.64 27.31
C HIS A 303 -25.62 9.12 26.92
N LEU A 304 -26.44 9.45 25.93
CA LEU A 304 -26.60 10.82 25.42
C LEU A 304 -27.55 11.60 26.32
N HIS A 305 -27.05 12.66 26.96
CA HIS A 305 -27.83 13.44 27.92
C HIS A 305 -29.03 14.15 27.26
N LYS A 306 -28.83 14.69 26.04
CA LYS A 306 -29.85 15.48 25.32
C LYS A 306 -31.07 14.66 24.89
N THR A 307 -30.86 13.41 24.51
CA THR A 307 -31.90 12.53 23.94
C THR A 307 -32.36 11.45 24.91
N GLN A 308 -31.72 11.34 26.09
CA GLN A 308 -31.95 10.28 27.08
C GLN A 308 -31.94 8.87 26.46
N SER A 309 -31.02 8.64 25.53
CA SER A 309 -30.92 7.40 24.78
C SER A 309 -29.54 6.77 24.97
N VAL A 310 -29.52 5.46 25.17
CA VAL A 310 -28.29 4.67 25.19
C VAL A 310 -27.96 4.24 23.76
N VAL A 311 -26.77 4.61 23.30
CA VAL A 311 -26.27 4.32 21.96
C VAL A 311 -24.97 3.52 22.02
N ASP A 312 -24.64 2.82 20.94
CA ASP A 312 -23.29 2.31 20.73
C ASP A 312 -22.35 3.51 20.48
N PHE A 313 -21.25 3.60 21.23
CA PHE A 313 -20.29 4.69 21.09
C PHE A 313 -19.68 4.77 19.67
N MET A 314 -19.49 3.64 18.99
CA MET A 314 -18.81 3.59 17.70
C MET A 314 -19.75 3.89 16.52
N THR A 315 -20.98 3.37 16.55
CA THR A 315 -21.92 3.54 15.43
C THR A 315 -22.89 4.70 15.64
N GLY A 316 -23.09 5.15 16.89
CA GLY A 316 -24.11 6.14 17.25
C GLY A 316 -25.54 5.61 17.18
N GLU A 317 -25.73 4.30 16.93
CA GLU A 317 -27.05 3.68 16.83
C GLU A 317 -27.66 3.42 18.21
N ILE A 318 -28.97 3.61 18.34
CA ILE A 318 -29.72 3.33 19.58
C ILE A 318 -29.74 1.82 19.85
N LEU A 319 -29.39 1.43 21.08
CA LEU A 319 -29.31 0.03 21.47
C LEU A 319 -30.70 -0.59 21.64
N LYS A 320 -30.95 -1.70 20.93
CA LYS A 320 -32.20 -2.47 21.04
C LYS A 320 -32.30 -3.28 22.33
N TYR A 321 -31.16 -3.76 22.83
CA TYR A 321 -31.03 -4.46 24.11
C TYR A 321 -30.12 -3.62 25.01
N ASN A 322 -30.58 -3.34 26.23
CA ASN A 322 -29.78 -2.74 27.28
C ASN A 322 -30.35 -3.15 28.64
N LYS A 323 -29.47 -3.20 29.66
CA LYS A 323 -29.83 -3.42 31.06
C LYS A 323 -29.39 -2.25 31.94
N VAL A 324 -29.47 -1.04 31.40
CA VAL A 324 -29.14 0.17 32.16
C VAL A 324 -30.18 0.33 33.26
N VAL A 325 -29.74 0.43 34.51
CA VAL A 325 -30.67 0.69 35.61
C VAL A 325 -30.67 2.17 35.93
N ASP A 326 -31.85 2.76 35.78
CA ASP A 326 -32.16 4.20 35.89
C ASP A 326 -31.90 4.82 37.28
N SER A 327 -31.38 4.08 38.26
CA SER A 327 -31.28 4.57 39.65
C SER A 327 -30.23 5.66 39.88
N LYS A 328 -29.46 6.04 38.85
CA LYS A 328 -28.57 7.20 38.83
C LYS A 328 -28.63 8.03 37.52
N ILE A 329 -29.62 7.83 36.65
CA ILE A 329 -29.78 8.74 35.51
C ILE A 329 -30.37 10.06 36.05
N ALA A 330 -29.55 11.10 36.00
CA ALA A 330 -29.82 12.48 36.43
C ALA A 330 -29.98 12.62 37.97
N LEU A 331 -29.05 13.30 38.64
CA LEU A 331 -29.23 14.74 38.92
C LEU A 331 -27.92 15.57 38.93
N GLU A 332 -26.74 14.97 38.74
CA GLU A 332 -25.45 15.68 38.93
C GLU A 332 -24.65 16.01 37.66
N TYR A 333 -24.92 15.39 36.51
CA TYR A 333 -24.08 15.54 35.31
C TYR A 333 -24.79 16.25 34.17
N THR A 334 -24.15 17.29 33.62
CA THR A 334 -24.61 18.10 32.48
C THR A 334 -24.05 17.64 31.13
N GLU A 335 -23.17 16.63 31.13
CA GLU A 335 -22.45 16.11 29.96
C GLU A 335 -22.79 14.64 29.70
N ASP A 336 -22.40 14.14 28.52
CA ASP A 336 -22.63 12.75 28.14
C ASP A 336 -21.77 11.79 29.00
N THR A 337 -22.31 10.59 29.30
CA THR A 337 -21.69 9.64 30.25
C THR A 337 -21.44 8.28 29.62
N CYS A 338 -20.39 7.59 30.08
CA CYS A 338 -19.94 6.31 29.53
C CYS A 338 -20.51 5.13 30.31
N GLY A 339 -20.80 4.03 29.62
CA GLY A 339 -21.43 2.84 30.21
C GLY A 339 -20.45 1.94 30.95
N THR A 340 -20.79 1.60 32.19
CA THR A 340 -20.07 0.63 33.03
C THR A 340 -20.91 -0.62 33.27
N PHE A 341 -20.27 -1.74 33.58
CA PHE A 341 -20.92 -3.02 33.84
C PHE A 341 -20.71 -3.44 35.30
N ASN A 342 -21.80 -3.78 35.98
CA ASN A 342 -21.81 -4.28 37.34
C ASN A 342 -21.60 -5.80 37.37
N GLY A 343 -20.46 -6.22 37.89
CA GLY A 343 -20.08 -7.61 37.95
C GLY A 343 -19.46 -8.03 39.28
N ASP A 344 -19.63 -7.24 40.34
CA ASP A 344 -19.07 -7.55 41.65
C ASP A 344 -19.99 -8.55 42.38
N PRO A 345 -19.51 -9.76 42.73
CA PRO A 345 -20.32 -10.75 43.43
C PRO A 345 -20.77 -10.30 44.83
N GLN A 346 -20.18 -9.24 45.39
CA GLN A 346 -20.57 -8.67 46.69
C GLN A 346 -21.74 -7.68 46.59
N ASP A 347 -22.19 -7.31 45.38
CA ASP A 347 -23.35 -6.44 45.20
C ASP A 347 -24.67 -7.20 45.41
N MET A 348 -25.76 -6.47 45.64
CA MET A 348 -27.09 -7.06 45.87
C MET A 348 -27.58 -7.77 44.61
N GLU A 349 -28.12 -9.00 44.74
CA GLU A 349 -28.54 -9.89 43.63
C GLU A 349 -29.35 -9.21 42.51
N MET A 350 -30.11 -8.17 42.83
CA MET A 350 -30.94 -7.45 41.85
C MET A 350 -30.17 -6.52 40.89
N TRP A 351 -28.92 -6.14 41.21
CA TRP A 351 -28.06 -5.24 40.41
C TRP A 351 -26.94 -5.97 39.67
N LEU A 352 -26.85 -7.29 39.88
CA LEU A 352 -25.85 -8.14 39.26
C LEU A 352 -26.08 -8.28 37.75
N GLY A 353 -25.05 -7.97 36.97
CA GLY A 353 -25.12 -8.00 35.50
C GLY A 353 -25.91 -6.85 34.89
N THR A 354 -26.16 -5.78 35.65
CA THR A 354 -26.78 -4.55 35.14
C THR A 354 -25.74 -3.54 34.68
N TRP A 355 -26.17 -2.57 33.88
CA TRP A 355 -25.30 -1.52 33.36
C TRP A 355 -25.55 -0.21 34.10
N GLN A 356 -24.50 0.56 34.32
CA GLN A 356 -24.54 1.89 34.94
C GLN A 356 -23.88 2.92 34.01
N THR A 357 -23.98 4.20 34.36
CA THR A 357 -23.28 5.27 33.66
C THR A 357 -22.34 5.99 34.62
N SER A 358 -21.19 6.42 34.09
CA SER A 358 -20.12 7.06 34.85
C SER A 358 -19.42 8.12 33.99
N ASP A 359 -18.65 9.00 34.63
CA ASP A 359 -17.79 9.95 33.93
C ASP A 359 -16.73 9.16 33.15
N CYS A 360 -16.61 9.44 31.85
CA CYS A 360 -15.71 8.78 30.91
C CYS A 360 -14.22 8.90 31.30
N VAL A 361 -13.88 9.84 32.18
CA VAL A 361 -12.52 10.08 32.69
C VAL A 361 -12.17 9.16 33.86
N GLU A 362 -13.15 8.55 34.55
CA GLU A 362 -12.86 7.65 35.66
C GLU A 362 -12.16 6.36 35.19
N PRO A 363 -11.08 5.92 35.83
CA PRO A 363 -10.33 4.76 35.34
C PRO A 363 -11.00 3.44 35.77
N ARG A 364 -11.25 2.52 34.81
CA ARG A 364 -11.86 1.19 35.02
C ARG A 364 -11.12 0.11 34.22
N CYS A 365 -11.41 -1.15 34.50
CA CYS A 365 -10.89 -2.27 33.71
C CYS A 365 -11.53 -2.30 32.31
N THR A 366 -10.75 -2.75 31.32
CA THR A 366 -11.20 -2.80 29.93
C THR A 366 -11.54 -4.22 29.52
N VAL A 367 -12.66 -4.43 28.83
CA VAL A 367 -13.01 -5.75 28.25
C VAL A 367 -13.06 -5.66 26.74
N CYS A 368 -12.14 -6.35 26.07
CA CYS A 368 -12.07 -6.40 24.62
C CYS A 368 -12.60 -7.74 24.12
N ARG A 369 -13.52 -7.66 23.16
CA ARG A 369 -14.09 -8.78 22.43
C ARG A 369 -13.37 -8.97 21.11
N PHE A 370 -12.99 -10.20 20.83
CA PHE A 370 -12.40 -10.62 19.56
C PHE A 370 -13.37 -11.52 18.83
N GLU A 371 -13.72 -11.19 17.58
CA GLU A 371 -14.59 -12.07 16.77
C GLU A 371 -13.85 -13.32 16.29
N GLN A 372 -12.54 -13.20 16.08
CA GLN A 372 -11.63 -14.26 15.66
C GLN A 372 -10.27 -14.09 16.35
N PRO A 373 -9.47 -15.16 16.49
CA PRO A 373 -8.10 -15.09 16.96
C PRO A 373 -7.32 -14.06 16.15
N THR A 374 -6.83 -13.05 16.86
CA THR A 374 -6.14 -11.94 16.24
C THR A 374 -4.65 -12.19 16.26
N MET A 375 -4.03 -12.07 15.10
CA MET A 375 -2.60 -12.25 14.90
C MET A 375 -1.92 -10.89 14.87
N LEU A 376 -0.92 -10.71 15.73
CA LEU A 376 -0.05 -9.55 15.78
C LEU A 376 1.31 -9.91 15.18
N THR A 377 1.88 -8.99 14.42
CA THR A 377 3.20 -9.11 13.78
C THR A 377 4.22 -8.27 14.54
N LEU A 378 5.33 -8.89 14.94
CA LEU A 378 6.48 -8.24 15.55
C LEU A 378 7.48 -7.84 14.46
N ARG A 379 7.84 -6.55 14.42
CA ARG A 379 8.79 -5.95 13.47
C ARG A 379 9.96 -5.32 14.23
N GLY A 380 11.12 -5.23 13.59
CA GLY A 380 12.34 -4.61 14.16
C GLY A 380 13.46 -5.60 14.51
N LEU A 381 13.16 -6.90 14.54
CA LEU A 381 14.16 -7.95 14.76
C LEU A 381 14.73 -8.43 13.42
N CYS A 382 16.03 -8.75 13.42
CA CYS A 382 16.70 -9.31 12.24
C CYS A 382 16.17 -10.72 11.92
N GLU A 383 16.31 -11.18 10.67
CA GLU A 383 15.74 -12.46 10.24
C GLU A 383 16.20 -13.68 11.05
N LYS A 384 17.40 -13.62 11.63
CA LYS A 384 18.03 -14.70 12.41
C LYS A 384 17.66 -14.68 13.90
N SER A 385 16.78 -13.78 14.33
CA SER A 385 16.30 -13.72 15.72
C SER A 385 15.73 -15.07 16.17
N TYR A 386 15.95 -15.42 17.44
CA TYR A 386 15.32 -16.60 18.05
C TYR A 386 13.86 -16.35 18.44
N PHE A 387 13.39 -15.11 18.43
CA PHE A 387 12.00 -14.80 18.74
C PHE A 387 11.07 -15.00 17.54
N ASP A 388 9.83 -15.34 17.84
CA ASP A 388 8.78 -15.46 16.84
C ASP A 388 8.44 -14.09 16.26
N LYS A 389 7.93 -14.06 15.02
CA LYS A 389 7.47 -12.83 14.37
C LYS A 389 5.95 -12.66 14.42
N MET A 390 5.22 -13.71 14.76
CA MET A 390 3.74 -13.71 14.80
C MET A 390 3.29 -14.14 16.19
N TYR A 391 2.35 -13.40 16.76
CA TYR A 391 1.84 -13.59 18.11
C TYR A 391 0.31 -13.57 18.12
N PHE A 392 -0.29 -14.26 19.08
CA PHE A 392 -1.73 -14.33 19.29
C PHE A 392 -2.09 -13.88 20.69
N VAL A 393 -3.20 -13.14 20.83
CA VAL A 393 -3.69 -12.71 22.15
C VAL A 393 -4.27 -13.91 22.90
N SER A 394 -3.77 -14.16 24.11
CA SER A 394 -4.26 -15.19 25.01
C SER A 394 -4.28 -14.71 26.47
N THR A 395 -4.71 -15.56 27.38
CA THR A 395 -4.72 -15.29 28.82
C THR A 395 -4.01 -16.42 29.55
N ASP A 396 -3.20 -16.08 30.55
CA ASP A 396 -2.58 -17.06 31.44
C ASP A 396 -3.62 -17.69 32.40
N ASP A 397 -3.19 -18.67 33.20
CA ASP A 397 -4.06 -19.34 34.19
C ASP A 397 -4.61 -18.39 35.27
N GLN A 398 -3.99 -17.22 35.46
CA GLN A 398 -4.42 -16.17 36.39
C GLN A 398 -5.30 -15.11 35.71
N GLY A 399 -5.64 -15.30 34.43
CA GLY A 399 -6.44 -14.38 33.64
C GLY A 399 -5.69 -13.15 33.11
N ARG A 400 -4.37 -13.08 33.27
CA ARG A 400 -3.58 -11.96 32.75
C ARG A 400 -3.34 -12.13 31.26
N VAL A 401 -3.32 -11.02 30.55
CA VAL A 401 -3.11 -11.02 29.10
C VAL A 401 -1.66 -11.38 28.78
N GLU A 402 -1.50 -12.28 27.82
CA GLU A 402 -0.21 -12.66 27.26
C GLU A 402 -0.30 -12.76 25.74
N TYR A 403 0.83 -12.54 25.08
CA TYR A 403 0.94 -12.70 23.63
C TYR A 403 1.76 -13.93 23.33
N VAL A 404 1.12 -14.94 22.75
CA VAL A 404 1.71 -16.25 22.50
C VAL A 404 2.26 -16.28 21.10
N GLY A 405 3.57 -16.46 20.98
CA GLY A 405 4.28 -16.56 19.72
C GLY A 405 3.90 -17.82 18.96
N GLN A 406 4.10 -17.77 17.64
CA GLN A 406 3.81 -18.87 16.74
C GLN A 406 4.52 -20.17 17.13
N TYR A 407 5.72 -20.16 17.73
CA TYR A 407 6.48 -21.38 18.04
C TYR A 407 6.92 -21.50 19.49
N TYR A 408 7.77 -20.61 20.00
CA TYR A 408 8.37 -20.78 21.34
C TYR A 408 8.49 -19.46 22.11
N SER A 409 8.00 -18.35 21.58
CA SER A 409 8.11 -17.05 22.24
C SER A 409 6.83 -16.70 22.97
N THR A 410 6.93 -15.95 24.06
CA THR A 410 5.77 -15.39 24.77
C THR A 410 6.10 -14.00 25.30
N ILE A 411 5.14 -13.08 25.22
CA ILE A 411 5.23 -11.74 25.80
C ILE A 411 4.26 -11.69 26.98
N GLN A 412 4.82 -11.53 28.18
CA GLN A 412 4.07 -11.56 29.43
C GLN A 412 4.40 -10.33 30.27
N LEU A 413 3.42 -9.84 31.01
CA LEU A 413 3.63 -8.81 32.02
C LEU A 413 4.24 -9.45 33.27
N LYS A 414 5.47 -9.09 33.61
CA LYS A 414 6.13 -9.49 34.87
C LYS A 414 5.95 -8.37 35.90
N SER A 415 5.40 -8.71 37.06
CA SER A 415 5.21 -7.78 38.19
C SER A 415 5.66 -8.44 39.49
N ASP A 416 6.31 -7.67 40.37
CA ASP A 416 6.77 -8.12 41.69
C ASP A 416 5.61 -8.26 42.71
N ASP A 417 4.50 -7.52 42.52
CA ASP A 417 3.25 -7.69 43.26
C ASP A 417 2.11 -8.02 42.28
N PRO A 418 1.46 -9.20 42.39
CA PRO A 418 0.39 -9.63 41.50
C PRO A 418 -0.84 -8.70 41.47
N ARG A 419 -0.97 -7.75 42.40
CA ARG A 419 -2.07 -6.76 42.45
C ARG A 419 -1.72 -5.40 41.87
N THR A 420 -0.50 -5.19 41.39
CA THR A 420 -0.05 -3.89 40.87
C THR A 420 0.22 -3.90 39.37
N ILE A 421 -0.19 -2.81 38.71
CA ILE A 421 -0.02 -2.51 37.28
C ILE A 421 1.42 -2.06 36.94
N LEU A 422 2.29 -1.91 37.96
CA LEU A 422 3.69 -1.47 37.83
C LEU A 422 4.64 -2.58 37.32
N GLY A 423 4.09 -3.53 36.56
CA GLY A 423 4.88 -4.57 35.90
C GLY A 423 5.59 -4.04 34.64
N HIS A 424 6.46 -4.88 34.09
CA HIS A 424 7.11 -4.66 32.81
C HIS A 424 6.83 -5.81 31.86
N TRP A 425 6.61 -5.50 30.59
CA TRP A 425 6.45 -6.52 29.56
C TRP A 425 7.80 -7.15 29.25
N GLN A 426 7.85 -8.47 29.32
CA GLN A 426 9.02 -9.27 29.00
C GLN A 426 8.67 -10.26 27.89
N LEU A 427 9.41 -10.18 26.79
CA LEU A 427 9.42 -11.16 25.72
C LEU A 427 10.43 -12.24 26.11
N THR A 428 9.99 -13.48 26.21
CA THR A 428 10.83 -14.61 26.63
C THR A 428 10.65 -15.77 25.67
N ARG A 429 11.72 -16.55 25.49
CA ARG A 429 11.68 -17.81 24.77
C ARG A 429 11.48 -18.97 25.77
N LEU A 430 10.53 -19.85 25.52
CA LEU A 430 10.08 -20.90 26.44
C LEU A 430 11.09 -22.04 26.60
N ASP A 431 11.73 -22.48 25.53
CA ASP A 431 12.76 -23.53 25.51
C ASP A 431 14.15 -23.02 25.95
N GLN A 432 14.40 -21.71 25.81
CA GLN A 432 15.65 -21.08 26.23
C GLN A 432 15.38 -19.79 27.03
N PRO A 433 15.06 -19.90 28.33
CA PRO A 433 14.67 -18.74 29.16
C PRO A 433 15.75 -17.66 29.33
N ARG A 434 17.00 -17.96 28.96
CA ARG A 434 18.10 -16.98 28.95
C ARG A 434 17.98 -15.96 27.82
N VAL A 435 17.23 -16.29 26.75
CA VAL A 435 16.95 -15.38 25.65
C VAL A 435 15.68 -14.62 25.97
N TYR A 436 15.82 -13.34 26.30
CA TYR A 436 14.69 -12.49 26.65
C TYR A 436 14.92 -11.04 26.21
N ALA A 437 13.83 -10.32 26.04
CA ALA A 437 13.82 -8.88 25.87
C ALA A 437 12.92 -8.25 26.91
N THR A 438 13.38 -7.17 27.53
CA THR A 438 12.61 -6.38 28.49
C THR A 438 12.23 -5.06 27.86
N MET A 439 10.95 -4.67 27.95
CA MET A 439 10.52 -3.37 27.50
C MET A 439 11.20 -2.28 28.36
N ALA A 440 11.52 -1.12 27.77
CA ALA A 440 12.22 -0.06 28.49
C ALA A 440 11.37 0.51 29.64
N ARG A 441 12.05 0.98 30.71
CA ARG A 441 11.41 1.49 31.94
C ARG A 441 10.42 2.62 31.72
N GLU A 442 10.65 3.44 30.70
CA GLU A 442 9.79 4.56 30.33
C GLU A 442 8.38 4.13 29.88
N PHE A 443 8.19 2.85 29.57
CA PHE A 443 6.92 2.28 29.11
C PHE A 443 6.23 1.34 30.12
N PHE A 444 6.71 1.25 31.37
CA PHE A 444 6.10 0.37 32.39
C PHE A 444 4.65 0.81 32.66
N GLY A 445 3.67 -0.04 32.30
CA GLY A 445 2.22 0.26 32.33
C GLY A 445 1.56 0.59 30.98
N HIS A 446 2.34 0.65 29.90
CA HIS A 446 1.82 0.72 28.53
C HIS A 446 1.63 -0.68 27.93
N SER A 447 0.70 -0.79 26.98
CA SER A 447 0.54 -1.99 26.15
C SER A 447 1.81 -2.23 25.32
N PRO A 448 2.23 -3.50 25.10
CA PRO A 448 3.39 -3.80 24.25
C PRO A 448 3.08 -3.62 22.76
N THR A 449 1.81 -3.32 22.40
CA THR A 449 1.39 -2.96 21.05
C THR A 449 1.89 -1.58 20.63
N GLY A 450 2.03 -1.39 19.31
CA GLY A 450 2.62 -0.20 18.74
C GLY A 450 4.14 -0.22 18.81
N LEU A 451 4.75 0.97 18.80
CA LEU A 451 6.18 1.17 18.74
C LEU A 451 6.74 1.39 20.16
N ASN A 452 7.53 0.43 20.64
CA ASN A 452 8.12 0.47 21.98
C ASN A 452 9.63 0.17 21.91
N LYS A 453 10.39 0.65 22.90
CA LYS A 453 11.82 0.31 23.04
C LYS A 453 12.00 -0.93 23.91
N TRP A 454 12.92 -1.79 23.51
CA TRP A 454 13.22 -3.06 24.16
C TRP A 454 14.73 -3.22 24.34
N ASN A 455 15.15 -3.75 25.48
CA ASN A 455 16.50 -4.21 25.74
C ASN A 455 16.55 -5.73 25.50
N VAL A 456 17.27 -6.17 24.46
CA VAL A 456 17.33 -7.58 24.03
C VAL A 456 18.62 -8.24 24.50
N GLU A 457 18.49 -9.30 25.27
CA GLU A 457 19.60 -10.03 25.87
C GLU A 457 19.70 -11.46 25.32
N ASN A 458 20.94 -11.88 25.02
CA ASN A 458 21.29 -13.22 24.54
C ASN A 458 20.63 -13.67 23.22
N ASP A 459 20.18 -12.72 22.40
CA ASP A 459 19.70 -12.99 21.03
C ASP A 459 20.80 -12.71 20.00
N ILE A 460 20.71 -13.31 18.80
CA ILE A 460 21.66 -13.04 17.71
C ILE A 460 21.58 -11.56 17.26
N CYS A 461 20.39 -10.97 17.34
CA CYS A 461 20.14 -9.56 17.01
C CYS A 461 20.29 -8.64 18.24
N SER A 462 21.04 -9.05 19.29
CA SER A 462 21.20 -8.26 20.52
C SER A 462 21.75 -6.85 20.27
N GLY A 463 21.07 -5.86 20.87
CA GLY A 463 21.49 -4.46 20.96
C GLY A 463 21.03 -3.89 22.30
N LYS A 464 21.79 -2.93 22.86
CA LYS A 464 21.52 -2.38 24.20
C LYS A 464 20.12 -1.74 24.31
N GLU A 465 19.60 -1.19 23.22
CA GLU A 465 18.21 -0.74 23.07
C GLU A 465 17.83 -0.81 21.59
N ILE A 466 16.75 -1.51 21.26
CA ILE A 466 16.18 -1.56 19.91
C ILE A 466 14.70 -1.17 19.93
N GLU A 467 14.21 -0.64 18.83
CA GLU A 467 12.79 -0.34 18.66
C GLU A 467 12.09 -1.57 18.07
N LEU A 468 11.05 -2.05 18.73
CA LEU A 468 10.20 -3.12 18.22
C LEU A 468 8.78 -2.61 18.05
N LYS A 469 8.14 -3.03 16.96
CA LYS A 469 6.75 -2.71 16.67
C LYS A 469 5.91 -3.98 16.67
N LEU A 470 4.94 -4.06 17.59
CA LEU A 470 3.96 -5.13 17.61
C LEU A 470 2.63 -4.60 17.08
N THR A 471 2.17 -5.10 15.93
CA THR A 471 1.03 -4.53 15.22
C THR A 471 0.03 -5.56 14.72
N VAL A 472 -1.25 -5.20 14.75
CA VAL A 472 -2.35 -5.93 14.10
C VAL A 472 -2.68 -5.41 12.70
N CYS A 473 -2.09 -4.27 12.32
CA CYS A 473 -2.45 -3.54 11.10
C CYS A 473 -2.07 -4.33 9.84
N LYS A 474 -2.91 -4.22 8.81
CA LYS A 474 -2.74 -4.95 7.55
C LYS A 474 -1.70 -4.28 6.65
N SER A 475 -1.31 -4.94 5.56
CA SER A 475 -0.30 -4.44 4.60
C SER A 475 -0.64 -3.10 3.93
N GLY A 476 -1.90 -2.64 3.98
CA GLY A 476 -2.34 -1.33 3.48
C GLY A 476 -2.56 -0.27 4.55
N GLU A 477 -2.25 -0.60 5.81
CA GLU A 477 -2.43 0.26 6.97
C GLU A 477 -1.06 0.62 7.58
N PHE A 478 -1.05 1.73 8.32
CA PHE A 478 0.07 2.22 9.12
C PHE A 478 -0.28 2.05 10.59
N THR A 479 0.68 1.57 11.38
CA THR A 479 0.53 1.47 12.83
C THR A 479 1.00 2.76 13.48
N CYS A 480 0.08 3.48 14.13
CA CYS A 480 0.40 4.60 15.01
C CYS A 480 1.33 4.15 16.15
N LYS A 481 2.00 5.09 16.82
CA LYS A 481 2.93 4.78 17.92
C LYS A 481 2.29 3.92 19.03
N TYR A 482 1.02 4.17 19.35
CA TYR A 482 0.27 3.41 20.38
C TYR A 482 -0.45 2.15 19.84
N GLY A 483 -0.20 1.75 18.59
CA GLY A 483 -0.69 0.49 18.04
C GLY A 483 -2.01 0.55 17.27
N THR A 484 -2.72 1.68 17.26
CA THR A 484 -3.92 1.86 16.43
C THR A 484 -3.57 1.91 14.94
N CYS A 485 -4.50 1.48 14.08
CA CYS A 485 -4.27 1.42 12.63
C CYS A 485 -4.91 2.60 11.90
N THR A 486 -4.17 3.22 10.99
CA THR A 486 -4.66 4.22 10.04
C THR A 486 -4.36 3.77 8.60
N SER A 487 -5.03 4.32 7.60
CA SER A 487 -4.76 3.96 6.20
C SER A 487 -3.39 4.49 5.78
N MET A 488 -2.63 3.73 4.98
CA MET A 488 -1.40 4.24 4.37
C MET A 488 -1.62 5.48 3.48
N ARG A 489 -2.85 5.74 3.02
CA ARG A 489 -3.20 6.96 2.26
C ARG A 489 -3.29 8.21 3.14
N GLN A 490 -3.52 8.03 4.44
CA GLN A 490 -3.62 9.08 5.45
C GLN A 490 -2.25 9.39 6.07
N ARG A 491 -1.23 8.60 5.76
CA ARG A 491 0.14 8.87 6.20
C ARG A 491 0.67 10.09 5.46
N CYS A 492 1.10 11.12 6.19
CA CYS A 492 1.69 12.34 5.64
C CYS A 492 0.73 13.12 4.73
N ASP A 493 -0.53 13.25 5.14
CA ASP A 493 -1.57 13.97 4.42
C ASP A 493 -1.87 15.37 5.02
N ALA A 494 -1.04 15.80 5.98
CA ALA A 494 -1.16 17.03 6.75
C ALA A 494 -2.38 17.06 7.70
N LYS A 495 -2.94 15.91 8.02
CA LYS A 495 -4.03 15.75 8.98
C LYS A 495 -3.66 14.70 10.03
N HIS A 496 -3.82 15.06 11.30
CA HIS A 496 -3.60 14.11 12.39
C HIS A 496 -4.77 13.12 12.47
N ASP A 497 -4.61 11.93 11.91
CA ASP A 497 -5.55 10.81 12.01
C ASP A 497 -5.14 9.82 13.11
N CYS A 498 -3.85 9.70 13.43
CA CYS A 498 -3.42 8.98 14.63
C CYS A 498 -3.75 9.79 15.90
N PRO A 499 -4.20 9.16 17.00
CA PRO A 499 -4.45 9.84 18.27
C PRO A 499 -3.25 10.62 18.81
N ASP A 500 -2.03 10.20 18.44
CA ASP A 500 -0.76 10.78 18.83
C ASP A 500 -0.07 11.60 17.72
N GLY A 501 -0.68 11.70 16.53
CA GLY A 501 -0.11 12.40 15.38
C GLY A 501 1.14 11.76 14.76
N SER A 502 1.40 10.46 15.04
CA SER A 502 2.57 9.76 14.49
C SER A 502 2.53 9.54 12.98
N ASP A 503 1.34 9.61 12.39
CA ASP A 503 1.10 9.62 10.95
C ASP A 503 1.62 10.86 10.24
N GLU A 504 2.01 11.91 10.97
CA GLU A 504 2.59 13.15 10.41
C GLU A 504 4.07 13.36 10.80
N MET A 505 4.72 12.37 11.41
CA MET A 505 6.15 12.41 11.76
C MET A 505 7.01 11.73 10.67
N ASP A 506 8.24 12.16 10.39
CA ASP A 506 9.14 11.53 9.37
C ASP A 506 8.47 11.35 7.99
N CYS A 507 7.99 12.45 7.41
CA CYS A 507 7.25 12.49 6.14
C CYS A 507 8.13 12.77 4.91
N ASP A 508 9.44 12.59 5.05
CA ASP A 508 10.37 12.79 3.94
C ASP A 508 10.09 11.78 2.82
N SER A 509 9.73 12.29 1.65
CA SER A 509 9.38 11.46 0.50
C SER A 509 10.59 10.83 -0.19
N VAL A 510 11.82 11.27 0.15
CA VAL A 510 13.07 10.84 -0.49
C VAL A 510 14.02 10.26 0.56
N ILE A 511 14.52 9.06 0.29
CA ILE A 511 15.55 8.38 1.08
C ILE A 511 16.89 8.59 0.37
N PHE A 512 17.79 9.33 1.02
CA PHE A 512 19.14 9.53 0.54
C PHE A 512 20.08 8.46 1.10
N PRO A 513 20.90 7.79 0.28
CA PRO A 513 21.97 6.95 0.80
C PRO A 513 23.04 7.81 1.50
N ALA A 514 23.77 7.22 2.45
CA ALA A 514 24.74 7.94 3.27
C ALA A 514 25.81 8.69 2.45
N ASN A 515 26.19 8.12 1.30
CA ASN A 515 27.19 8.61 0.34
C ASN A 515 26.58 9.36 -0.86
N TYR A 516 25.34 9.84 -0.77
CA TYR A 516 24.73 10.63 -1.84
C TYR A 516 25.48 11.95 -2.06
N ILE A 517 25.85 12.22 -3.31
CA ILE A 517 26.45 13.48 -3.76
C ILE A 517 25.47 14.14 -4.72
N ASP A 518 24.98 15.31 -4.34
CA ASP A 518 23.94 16.07 -5.05
C ASP A 518 24.43 16.76 -6.32
N ASN A 519 25.74 16.99 -6.45
CA ASN A 519 26.34 17.64 -7.62
C ASN A 519 26.68 16.66 -8.76
N GLU A 520 26.58 15.34 -8.53
CA GLU A 520 26.88 14.34 -9.55
C GLU A 520 25.60 13.81 -10.20
N ALA A 521 25.60 13.79 -11.53
CA ALA A 521 24.50 13.23 -12.31
C ALA A 521 24.36 11.71 -12.05
N PRO A 522 23.12 11.19 -12.01
CA PRO A 522 22.89 9.77 -11.81
C PRO A 522 23.41 8.95 -13.00
N LYS A 523 23.93 7.76 -12.70
CA LYS A 523 24.44 6.81 -13.69
C LYS A 523 23.38 5.74 -13.94
N SER A 524 22.96 5.54 -15.20
CA SER A 524 22.03 4.47 -15.55
C SER A 524 22.72 3.10 -15.46
N GLN A 525 22.23 2.17 -14.64
CA GLN A 525 22.80 0.82 -14.64
C GLN A 525 22.26 0.02 -15.83
N GLY A 526 22.86 0.25 -17.01
CA GLY A 526 22.77 -0.72 -18.10
C GLY A 526 23.45 -2.01 -17.67
N GLN A 527 22.66 -3.08 -17.50
CA GLN A 527 23.11 -4.42 -17.15
C GLN A 527 24.39 -4.81 -17.92
N HIS A 528 25.46 -5.07 -17.15
CA HIS A 528 26.66 -5.80 -17.57
C HIS A 528 27.20 -5.50 -18.98
N MET A 529 27.76 -4.32 -19.20
CA MET A 529 28.94 -4.17 -20.07
C MET A 529 29.64 -2.85 -19.77
N ALA A 530 30.95 -2.92 -19.51
CA ALA A 530 31.80 -1.77 -19.24
C ALA A 530 31.85 -0.85 -20.48
N GLY A 531 31.05 0.22 -20.46
CA GLY A 531 31.03 1.23 -21.50
C GLY A 531 29.92 2.26 -21.25
N SER A 532 30.26 3.32 -20.51
CA SER A 532 29.48 4.56 -20.33
C SER A 532 27.96 4.41 -20.17
N SER A 533 27.49 4.35 -18.93
CA SER A 533 26.09 4.56 -18.57
C SER A 533 25.64 5.99 -18.88
N ILE A 534 25.02 6.21 -20.04
CA ILE A 534 24.51 7.52 -20.46
C ILE A 534 23.19 7.80 -19.75
N LEU A 535 23.04 9.00 -19.16
CA LEU A 535 21.79 9.43 -18.54
C LEU A 535 20.70 9.57 -19.62
N GLN A 536 19.58 8.86 -19.44
CA GLN A 536 18.40 8.96 -20.30
C GLN A 536 17.48 10.04 -19.73
N MET A 537 17.15 11.05 -20.53
CA MET A 537 16.20 12.09 -20.13
C MET A 537 15.14 12.29 -21.21
N ASP A 538 13.89 12.24 -20.80
CA ASP A 538 12.77 12.63 -21.64
C ASP A 538 12.51 14.13 -21.45
N PHE A 539 12.22 14.84 -22.53
CA PHE A 539 11.89 16.25 -22.45
C PHE A 539 10.59 16.59 -23.17
N HIS A 540 9.95 17.64 -22.68
CA HIS A 540 8.79 18.26 -23.30
C HIS A 540 8.86 19.78 -23.14
N ILE A 541 8.76 20.51 -24.24
CA ILE A 541 8.86 21.98 -24.23
C ILE A 541 7.50 22.59 -24.54
N THR A 542 6.99 23.43 -23.66
CA THR A 542 5.79 24.22 -23.93
C THR A 542 6.16 25.68 -24.12
N ILE A 543 5.96 26.22 -25.31
CA ILE A 543 6.06 27.66 -25.55
C ILE A 543 4.73 28.30 -25.13
N LEU A 544 4.80 29.16 -24.11
CA LEU A 544 3.65 29.86 -23.55
C LEU A 544 3.26 31.05 -24.44
N THR A 545 4.23 31.89 -24.79
CA THR A 545 4.03 33.05 -25.66
C THR A 545 5.34 33.57 -26.23
N ILE A 546 5.26 34.26 -27.37
CA ILE A 546 6.36 35.05 -27.93
C ILE A 546 6.08 36.51 -27.56
N LYS A 547 6.90 37.09 -26.69
CA LYS A 547 6.67 38.41 -26.11
C LYS A 547 7.00 39.55 -27.06
N HIS A 548 8.17 39.46 -27.67
CA HIS A 548 8.70 40.55 -28.47
C HIS A 548 9.65 40.00 -29.54
N VAL A 549 9.53 40.53 -30.75
CA VAL A 549 10.42 40.26 -31.89
C VAL A 549 11.05 41.60 -32.27
N SER A 550 12.37 41.71 -32.14
CA SER A 550 13.10 42.93 -32.47
C SER A 550 13.87 42.75 -33.76
N LEU A 551 13.41 43.42 -34.83
CA LEU A 551 14.08 43.40 -36.13
C LEU A 551 15.36 44.24 -36.15
N GLN A 552 15.48 45.24 -35.26
CA GLN A 552 16.66 46.11 -35.18
C GLN A 552 17.83 45.44 -34.47
N THR A 553 17.54 44.69 -33.39
CA THR A 553 18.57 44.02 -32.57
C THR A 553 18.72 42.53 -32.90
N PHE A 554 17.96 42.02 -33.88
CA PHE A 554 17.96 40.60 -34.27
C PHE A 554 17.67 39.67 -33.09
N GLN A 555 16.74 40.07 -32.20
CA GLN A 555 16.43 39.36 -30.95
C GLN A 555 14.98 38.89 -30.90
N LEU A 556 14.80 37.70 -30.32
CA LEU A 556 13.51 37.07 -30.07
C LEU A 556 13.38 36.74 -28.57
N THR A 557 12.33 37.27 -27.94
CA THR A 557 12.01 36.99 -26.54
C THR A 557 10.82 36.05 -26.42
N VAL A 558 11.05 34.88 -25.82
CA VAL A 558 10.06 33.80 -25.69
C VAL A 558 9.85 33.46 -24.22
N GLU A 559 8.60 33.23 -23.83
CA GLU A 559 8.26 32.58 -22.57
C GLU A 559 7.94 31.11 -22.82
N LEU A 560 8.65 30.24 -22.11
CA LEU A 560 8.54 28.80 -22.28
C LEU A 560 8.63 28.08 -20.95
N MET A 561 8.12 26.86 -20.93
CA MET A 561 8.21 25.92 -19.83
C MET A 561 8.92 24.67 -20.34
N THR A 562 10.02 24.29 -19.69
CA THR A 562 10.74 23.04 -19.96
C THR A 562 10.29 22.00 -18.94
N SER A 563 9.92 20.83 -19.43
CA SER A 563 9.65 19.65 -18.61
C SER A 563 10.72 18.60 -18.91
N PHE A 564 11.46 18.18 -17.90
CA PHE A 564 12.47 17.13 -18.00
C PHE A 564 12.13 15.99 -17.07
N GLN A 565 12.29 14.76 -17.54
CA GLN A 565 11.99 13.56 -16.80
C GLN A 565 13.17 12.58 -16.84
N TRP A 566 13.60 12.07 -15.69
CA TRP A 566 14.72 11.13 -15.56
C TRP A 566 14.56 10.22 -14.34
N CYS A 567 15.28 9.09 -14.31
CA CYS A 567 15.34 8.21 -13.15
C CYS A 567 16.67 8.39 -12.41
N ASP A 568 16.67 8.26 -11.08
CA ASP A 568 17.88 8.27 -10.23
C ASP A 568 17.90 7.00 -9.39
N SER A 569 18.65 5.99 -9.85
CA SER A 569 18.81 4.68 -9.19
C SER A 569 19.51 4.75 -7.84
N ARG A 570 20.05 5.92 -7.44
CA ARG A 570 20.68 6.11 -6.12
C ARG A 570 19.65 6.45 -5.05
N LEU A 571 18.45 6.86 -5.44
CA LEU A 571 17.40 7.32 -4.52
C LEU A 571 16.32 6.24 -4.38
N ASN A 572 15.71 6.21 -3.21
CA ASN A 572 14.45 5.50 -2.99
C ASN A 572 13.41 6.51 -2.52
N TYR A 573 12.14 6.23 -2.77
CA TYR A 573 11.04 7.11 -2.38
C TYR A 573 10.11 6.46 -1.38
N ARG A 574 9.52 7.25 -0.48
CA ARG A 574 8.54 6.79 0.51
C ARG A 574 7.13 7.21 0.11
N ASN A 575 6.17 6.30 0.32
CA ASN A 575 4.74 6.59 0.35
C ASN A 575 4.20 7.38 -0.87
N LEU A 576 4.68 7.04 -2.07
CA LEU A 576 4.26 7.71 -3.31
C LEU A 576 2.75 7.60 -3.56
N LYS A 577 2.13 8.74 -3.88
CA LYS A 577 0.69 8.87 -4.15
C LYS A 577 0.30 8.14 -5.45
N GLY A 578 -0.80 7.37 -5.41
CA GLY A 578 -1.21 6.45 -6.48
C GLY A 578 -2.38 6.91 -7.38
N ASP A 579 -3.01 8.06 -7.09
CA ASP A 579 -4.28 8.46 -7.72
C ASP A 579 -4.10 9.41 -8.93
N GLY A 580 -2.99 9.28 -9.67
CA GLY A 580 -2.62 10.22 -10.74
C GLY A 580 -2.19 11.62 -10.25
N ARG A 581 -2.18 11.83 -8.93
CA ARG A 581 -1.61 13.01 -8.28
C ARG A 581 -0.11 12.83 -8.14
N LEU A 582 0.65 13.79 -8.65
CA LEU A 582 2.10 13.82 -8.52
C LEU A 582 2.51 14.21 -7.10
N THR A 583 3.57 13.58 -6.59
CA THR A 583 4.15 13.93 -5.28
C THR A 583 5.10 15.10 -5.49
N LYS A 584 4.69 16.31 -5.08
CA LYS A 584 5.51 17.53 -5.19
C LYS A 584 6.60 17.52 -4.12
N LEU A 585 7.84 17.78 -4.52
CA LEU A 585 8.99 17.79 -3.60
C LEU A 585 9.28 19.18 -3.00
N ASP A 586 8.76 20.26 -3.60
CA ASP A 586 9.15 21.63 -3.19
C ASP A 586 8.65 22.05 -1.80
N ASP A 587 7.61 21.43 -1.26
CA ASP A 587 7.15 21.72 0.11
C ASP A 587 8.08 21.09 1.17
N ALA A 588 8.98 20.16 0.80
CA ALA A 588 9.91 19.54 1.74
C ALA A 588 11.21 20.35 1.94
N ILE A 589 11.69 21.04 0.89
CA ILE A 589 13.04 21.64 0.87
C ILE A 589 13.11 22.98 1.62
N GLU A 590 12.09 23.84 1.52
CA GLU A 590 12.04 25.12 2.23
C GLU A 590 11.42 25.01 3.63
N GLN A 591 10.53 24.05 3.86
CA GLN A 591 9.79 23.92 5.12
C GLN A 591 10.51 23.08 6.19
N TYR A 592 11.36 22.13 5.82
CA TYR A 592 11.96 21.16 6.76
C TYR A 592 13.49 21.20 6.87
N GLY A 593 14.17 22.13 6.19
CA GLY A 593 15.62 22.30 6.36
C GLY A 593 16.44 21.05 5.99
N LEU A 594 15.97 20.28 4.99
CA LEU A 594 16.71 19.15 4.43
C LEU A 594 18.12 19.59 4.04
N SER A 595 19.12 19.02 4.70
CA SER A 595 20.53 19.38 4.50
C SER A 595 21.08 18.90 3.15
N ARG A 596 20.37 17.99 2.47
CA ARG A 596 20.75 17.37 1.20
C ARG A 596 19.63 17.56 0.17
N LYS A 597 20.01 17.95 -1.04
CA LYS A 597 19.09 18.21 -2.17
C LYS A 597 19.19 17.09 -3.20
N VAL A 598 18.10 16.82 -3.91
CA VAL A 598 18.12 15.94 -5.08
C VAL A 598 18.89 16.61 -6.21
N TRP A 599 19.67 15.85 -6.97
CA TRP A 599 20.35 16.34 -8.16
C TRP A 599 19.34 16.89 -9.17
N LEU A 600 19.62 18.06 -9.74
CA LEU A 600 18.78 18.72 -10.73
C LEU A 600 19.58 18.98 -12.03
N PRO A 601 19.02 18.68 -13.21
CA PRO A 601 19.66 19.02 -14.47
C PRO A 601 19.70 20.55 -14.66
N GLY A 602 20.90 21.08 -14.84
CA GLY A 602 21.09 22.44 -15.35
C GLY A 602 20.68 22.54 -16.83
N VAL A 603 20.21 23.71 -17.25
CA VAL A 603 19.77 23.95 -18.64
C VAL A 603 20.36 25.26 -19.13
N ASN A 604 21.04 25.19 -20.28
CA ASN A 604 21.66 26.32 -20.96
C ASN A 604 20.89 26.64 -22.25
N PHE A 605 20.69 27.93 -22.52
CA PHE A 605 19.96 28.43 -23.69
C PHE A 605 20.89 29.15 -24.66
N TYR A 606 20.79 28.81 -25.94
CA TYR A 606 21.56 29.39 -27.03
C TYR A 606 20.63 29.85 -28.15
N GLY A 607 20.94 31.00 -28.76
CA GLY A 607 20.33 31.45 -30.01
C GLY A 607 21.07 30.90 -31.24
N ALA A 608 20.82 31.50 -32.40
CA ALA A 608 21.47 31.11 -33.66
C ALA A 608 23.01 31.32 -33.65
N GLU A 609 23.49 32.41 -33.07
CA GLU A 609 24.91 32.81 -33.14
C GLU A 609 25.60 32.90 -31.78
N SER A 610 24.85 33.12 -30.69
CA SER A 610 25.39 33.36 -29.36
C SER A 610 24.53 32.74 -28.26
N ALA A 611 25.08 32.66 -27.05
CA ALA A 611 24.31 32.33 -25.85
C ALA A 611 23.14 33.32 -25.69
N ALA A 612 22.02 32.85 -25.12
CA ALA A 612 20.87 33.72 -24.87
C ALA A 612 21.29 34.92 -24.00
N SER A 613 20.94 36.12 -24.46
CA SER A 613 21.34 37.39 -23.85
C SER A 613 20.70 37.66 -22.49
N ASP A 614 19.48 37.15 -22.26
CA ASP A 614 18.75 37.28 -21.01
C ASP A 614 17.94 35.99 -20.76
N VAL A 615 18.18 35.36 -19.60
CA VAL A 615 17.49 34.13 -19.18
C VAL A 615 17.04 34.31 -17.74
N THR A 616 15.74 34.47 -17.55
CA THR A 616 15.14 34.59 -16.22
C THR A 616 14.28 33.36 -15.91
N ARG A 617 14.61 32.65 -14.83
CA ARG A 617 13.78 31.55 -14.29
C ARG A 617 12.69 32.15 -13.42
N ARG A 618 11.43 31.79 -13.68
CA ARG A 618 10.27 32.34 -12.98
C ARG A 618 9.70 31.42 -11.92
N ALA A 619 9.61 30.14 -12.26
CA ALA A 619 9.06 29.11 -11.40
C ALA A 619 9.78 27.80 -11.69
N GLN A 620 9.86 26.96 -10.69
CA GLN A 620 10.41 25.62 -10.77
C GLN A 620 9.60 24.73 -9.85
N GLU A 621 9.18 23.57 -10.36
CA GLU A 621 8.49 22.57 -9.57
C GLU A 621 9.06 21.18 -9.85
N LEU A 622 9.32 20.41 -8.80
CA LEU A 622 9.81 19.04 -8.90
C LEU A 622 8.79 18.05 -8.38
N PHE A 623 8.55 16.98 -9.15
CA PHE A 623 7.61 15.93 -8.83
C PHE A 623 8.23 14.55 -8.93
N ILE A 624 7.70 13.59 -8.17
CA ILE A 624 7.98 12.16 -8.34
C ILE A 624 6.77 11.50 -9.01
N VAL A 625 7.02 10.75 -10.08
CA VAL A 625 6.01 10.01 -10.83
C VAL A 625 6.04 8.55 -10.39
N ARG A 626 4.96 8.06 -9.78
CA ARG A 626 4.82 6.64 -9.45
C ARG A 626 4.53 5.83 -10.72
N ARG A 627 5.39 4.86 -11.04
CA ARG A 627 5.23 3.91 -12.14
C ARG A 627 5.24 2.45 -11.70
N SER A 628 5.88 2.14 -10.56
CA SER A 628 5.95 0.78 -10.03
C SER A 628 5.07 0.60 -8.79
N GLU A 629 4.88 -0.67 -8.42
CA GLU A 629 4.41 -1.03 -7.09
C GLU A 629 5.56 -0.92 -6.06
N PRO A 630 5.24 -0.74 -4.77
CA PRO A 630 6.26 -0.65 -3.73
C PRO A 630 7.01 -1.97 -3.58
N MET A 631 8.27 -1.88 -3.17
CA MET A 631 9.12 -3.02 -2.83
C MET A 631 8.49 -3.83 -1.70
N ALA A 632 8.80 -5.14 -1.67
CA ALA A 632 8.34 -6.01 -0.60
C ALA A 632 8.81 -5.50 0.76
N ARG A 633 7.87 -5.29 1.68
CA ARG A 633 8.18 -4.80 3.03
C ARG A 633 9.01 -5.84 3.79
N SER A 634 10.15 -5.41 4.34
CA SER A 634 10.91 -6.22 5.29
C SER A 634 10.27 -6.14 6.70
N LEU A 635 10.31 -7.27 7.42
CA LEU A 635 9.93 -7.33 8.84
C LEU A 635 11.07 -6.84 9.77
N GLU A 636 12.29 -6.71 9.25
CA GLU A 636 13.42 -6.15 10.00
C GLU A 636 13.27 -4.64 10.20
N SER A 637 12.60 -3.96 9.27
CA SER A 637 12.25 -2.55 9.42
C SER A 637 11.04 -2.41 10.33
N VAL A 638 11.20 -1.55 11.35
CA VAL A 638 10.13 -1.08 12.23
C VAL A 638 9.17 -0.14 11.50
N PHE A 639 9.70 0.59 10.50
CA PHE A 639 8.94 1.47 9.65
C PHE A 639 8.18 0.68 8.59
N GLU A 640 6.92 1.04 8.41
CA GLU A 640 5.98 0.36 7.51
C GLU A 640 5.78 1.14 6.22
N ASP A 641 6.71 2.07 5.94
CA ASP A 641 6.68 2.90 4.76
C ASP A 641 6.70 2.03 3.49
N ASN A 642 5.93 2.48 2.51
CA ASN A 642 5.99 1.91 1.17
C ASN A 642 7.20 2.49 0.45
N ILE A 643 8.22 1.67 0.24
CA ILE A 643 9.46 2.07 -0.42
C ILE A 643 9.34 1.78 -1.92
N PHE A 644 9.67 2.77 -2.73
CA PHE A 644 9.67 2.71 -4.19
C PHE A 644 11.09 2.92 -4.70
N ASP A 645 11.51 2.11 -5.67
CA ASP A 645 12.84 2.22 -6.28
C ASP A 645 12.91 3.45 -7.19
N GLY A 646 13.98 4.23 -7.09
CA GLY A 646 14.22 5.41 -7.92
C GLY A 646 14.61 5.09 -9.37
N GLU A 647 14.97 3.84 -9.68
CA GLU A 647 15.19 3.39 -11.06
C GLU A 647 13.87 3.27 -11.85
N ASP A 648 12.82 2.76 -11.20
CA ASP A 648 11.51 2.55 -11.84
C ASP A 648 10.62 3.80 -11.79
N ASN A 649 10.83 4.68 -10.83
CA ASN A 649 9.97 5.84 -10.55
C ASN A 649 10.68 7.15 -10.92
N PRO A 650 10.36 7.78 -12.07
CA PRO A 650 11.08 8.95 -12.55
C PRO A 650 10.71 10.24 -11.81
N LEU A 651 11.69 11.15 -11.75
CA LEU A 651 11.53 12.54 -11.36
C LEU A 651 11.07 13.37 -12.56
N LEU A 652 10.18 14.33 -12.33
CA LEU A 652 9.64 15.27 -13.32
C LEU A 652 9.91 16.70 -12.86
N LEU A 653 10.80 17.40 -13.55
CA LEU A 653 11.13 18.80 -13.31
C LEU A 653 10.42 19.69 -14.32
N ASN A 654 9.60 20.60 -13.82
CA ASN A 654 8.90 21.61 -14.58
C ASN A 654 9.48 22.99 -14.26
N ALA A 655 10.09 23.66 -15.23
CA ALA A 655 10.69 24.98 -15.02
C ALA A 655 10.25 25.99 -16.09
N ALA A 656 9.81 27.16 -15.64
CA ALA A 656 9.34 28.25 -16.50
C ALA A 656 10.43 29.32 -16.66
N PHE A 657 10.70 29.70 -17.91
CA PHE A 657 11.76 30.64 -18.29
C PHE A 657 11.23 31.74 -19.21
N THR A 658 11.82 32.94 -19.10
CA THR A 658 11.77 33.97 -20.15
C THR A 658 13.17 34.08 -20.75
N VAL A 659 13.27 33.83 -22.05
CA VAL A 659 14.54 33.71 -22.76
C VAL A 659 14.56 34.71 -23.91
N SER A 660 15.59 35.56 -23.94
CA SER A 660 15.88 36.45 -25.05
C SER A 660 17.10 35.94 -25.83
N SER A 661 16.89 35.51 -27.07
CA SER A 661 17.90 34.84 -27.90
C SER A 661 18.09 35.56 -29.24
N SER A 662 19.28 35.42 -29.83
CA SER A 662 19.58 35.94 -31.18
C SER A 662 18.88 35.09 -32.25
N CYS A 663 18.19 35.73 -33.19
CA CYS A 663 17.59 35.09 -34.36
C CYS A 663 18.16 35.68 -35.67
N SER A 664 18.49 34.80 -36.62
CA SER A 664 18.93 35.21 -37.96
C SER A 664 17.72 35.50 -38.85
N PHE A 665 17.53 36.77 -39.23
CA PHE A 665 16.44 37.20 -40.10
C PHE A 665 16.93 37.40 -41.55
N ASP A 666 16.11 37.00 -42.53
CA ASP A 666 16.34 37.20 -43.97
C ASP A 666 15.27 38.13 -44.56
N PHE A 667 15.67 39.36 -44.90
CA PHE A 667 14.76 40.41 -45.36
C PHE A 667 14.69 40.53 -46.89
N PHE A 668 15.27 39.59 -47.65
CA PHE A 668 15.32 39.69 -49.11
C PHE A 668 13.93 39.91 -49.75
N ALA A 669 12.94 39.12 -49.33
CA ALA A 669 11.58 39.16 -49.85
C ALA A 669 10.63 40.09 -49.08
N PHE A 670 11.14 40.96 -48.19
CA PHE A 670 10.30 41.81 -47.35
C PHE A 670 9.35 42.72 -48.17
N PRO A 671 8.05 42.84 -47.82
CA PRO A 671 7.36 42.31 -46.62
C PRO A 671 6.68 40.94 -46.81
N PHE A 672 6.96 40.21 -47.89
CA PHE A 672 6.41 38.87 -48.16
C PHE A 672 7.35 37.76 -47.65
N ASP A 673 8.12 38.05 -46.61
CA ASP A 673 9.16 37.22 -46.06
C ASP A 673 8.63 36.17 -45.06
N THR A 674 9.38 35.07 -44.94
CA THR A 674 9.19 34.07 -43.89
C THR A 674 10.50 33.94 -43.11
N GLN A 675 10.41 34.03 -41.79
CA GLN A 675 11.54 34.06 -40.88
C GLN A 675 11.63 32.74 -40.10
N LYS A 676 12.84 32.20 -39.98
CA LYS A 676 13.10 30.97 -39.22
C LYS A 676 13.98 31.31 -38.01
N CYS A 677 13.39 31.28 -36.82
CA CYS A 677 14.13 31.45 -35.56
C CYS A 677 14.35 30.11 -34.86
N SER A 678 15.60 29.78 -34.56
CA SER A 678 15.99 28.58 -33.81
C SER A 678 16.40 28.94 -32.39
N LEU A 679 15.77 28.31 -31.40
CA LEU A 679 16.19 28.33 -30.00
C LEU A 679 16.80 26.98 -29.64
N MET A 680 18.06 26.97 -29.24
CA MET A 680 18.78 25.76 -28.86
C MET A 680 18.85 25.64 -27.34
N ILE A 681 18.50 24.49 -26.81
CA ILE A 681 18.45 24.19 -25.37
C ILE A 681 19.35 22.99 -25.13
N ALA A 682 20.41 23.16 -24.35
CA ALA A 682 21.33 22.08 -24.00
C ALA A 682 21.33 21.84 -22.48
N PRO A 683 21.22 20.59 -22.02
CA PRO A 683 21.51 20.26 -20.63
C PRO A 683 22.95 20.67 -20.27
N SER A 684 23.18 21.08 -19.03
CA SER A 684 24.52 21.42 -18.55
C SER A 684 25.42 20.19 -18.34
N VAL A 685 24.86 18.98 -18.40
CA VAL A 685 25.56 17.71 -18.24
C VAL A 685 25.68 16.99 -19.58
N SER A 686 26.83 16.34 -19.80
CA SER A 686 27.14 15.53 -20.97
C SER A 686 27.99 14.32 -20.55
N PRO A 687 27.82 13.11 -21.13
CA PRO A 687 26.86 12.75 -22.18
C PRO A 687 25.46 12.46 -21.64
N VAL A 688 24.42 12.91 -22.36
CA VAL A 688 23.00 12.68 -22.06
C VAL A 688 22.29 12.25 -23.35
N ASN A 689 21.44 11.23 -23.24
CA ASN A 689 20.56 10.84 -24.34
C ASN A 689 19.19 11.50 -24.14
N LEU A 690 18.77 12.29 -25.13
CA LEU A 690 17.55 13.10 -25.07
C LEU A 690 16.46 12.49 -25.95
N SER A 691 15.31 12.24 -25.35
CA SER A 691 14.14 11.68 -26.03
C SER A 691 12.95 12.65 -25.91
N ALA A 692 12.20 12.85 -27.01
CA ALA A 692 11.09 13.79 -27.05
C ALA A 692 9.78 13.10 -26.62
N ALA A 693 9.16 13.56 -25.53
CA ALA A 693 7.87 13.05 -25.06
C ALA A 693 6.70 13.69 -25.83
N GLU A 694 5.76 12.86 -26.32
CA GLU A 694 4.48 13.25 -26.96
C GLU A 694 4.58 14.48 -27.90
N GLY A 695 5.31 14.34 -29.02
CA GLY A 695 5.47 15.40 -30.02
C GLY A 695 6.49 16.49 -29.67
N GLY A 696 7.06 16.46 -28.46
CA GLY A 696 8.26 17.19 -28.02
C GLY A 696 8.10 18.70 -27.83
N VAL A 697 7.17 19.35 -28.53
CA VAL A 697 6.89 20.78 -28.39
C VAL A 697 5.41 21.12 -28.56
N ILE A 698 4.88 21.95 -27.66
CA ILE A 698 3.51 22.48 -27.73
C ILE A 698 3.55 24.02 -27.67
N PHE A 699 2.79 24.67 -28.55
CA PHE A 699 2.57 26.11 -28.51
C PHE A 699 1.18 26.42 -27.96
N LYS A 700 1.12 27.12 -26.82
CA LYS A 700 -0.15 27.54 -26.18
C LYS A 700 -0.50 29.01 -26.42
N GLY A 701 0.39 29.77 -27.06
CA GLY A 701 0.21 31.19 -27.32
C GLY A 701 -0.77 31.49 -28.46
N SER A 702 -1.09 32.78 -28.64
CA SER A 702 -1.79 33.24 -29.83
C SER A 702 -0.91 33.05 -31.06
N PRO A 703 -1.39 32.41 -32.15
CA PRO A 703 -0.61 32.28 -33.38
C PRO A 703 -0.44 33.62 -34.09
N ARG A 704 -1.29 34.62 -33.81
CA ARG A 704 -1.14 35.98 -34.35
C ARG A 704 -0.41 36.86 -33.34
N LEU A 705 0.77 37.34 -33.72
CA LEU A 705 1.55 38.37 -33.04
C LEU A 705 1.22 39.75 -33.65
N LEU A 706 1.91 40.80 -33.19
CA LEU A 706 1.67 42.17 -33.67
C LEU A 706 2.05 42.34 -35.15
N GLU A 707 3.23 41.85 -35.55
CA GLU A 707 3.79 42.01 -36.91
C GLU A 707 3.90 40.68 -37.67
N TYR A 708 3.84 39.55 -36.97
CA TYR A 708 4.05 38.21 -37.54
C TYR A 708 2.94 37.23 -37.13
N SER A 709 2.76 36.18 -37.92
CA SER A 709 1.96 35.01 -37.58
C SER A 709 2.85 33.79 -37.45
N VAL A 710 2.68 33.02 -36.38
CA VAL A 710 3.36 31.75 -36.15
C VAL A 710 2.71 30.68 -37.04
N GLN A 711 3.46 30.13 -37.99
CA GLN A 711 2.96 29.11 -38.91
C GLN A 711 3.19 27.70 -38.38
N LYS A 712 4.44 27.40 -38.02
CA LYS A 712 4.83 26.08 -37.55
C LYS A 712 5.93 26.17 -36.52
N ILE A 713 5.84 25.32 -35.51
CA ILE A 713 6.89 25.10 -34.52
C ILE A 713 7.25 23.62 -34.58
N SER A 714 8.54 23.33 -34.64
CA SER A 714 9.07 21.96 -34.66
C SER A 714 10.27 21.84 -33.75
N VAL A 715 10.47 20.66 -33.17
CA VAL A 715 11.62 20.35 -32.33
C VAL A 715 12.41 19.21 -32.94
N ASN A 716 13.73 19.34 -32.95
CA ASN A 716 14.67 18.30 -33.35
C ASN A 716 15.74 18.16 -32.27
N VAL A 717 16.25 16.95 -32.09
CA VAL A 717 17.44 16.70 -31.26
C VAL A 717 18.65 16.59 -32.17
N THR A 718 19.69 17.36 -31.89
CA THR A 718 20.93 17.43 -32.67
C THR A 718 22.12 17.17 -31.75
N GLU A 719 23.10 16.41 -32.21
CA GLU A 719 24.35 16.22 -31.48
C GLU A 719 25.37 17.25 -31.97
N LYS A 720 25.91 18.05 -31.04
CA LYS A 720 27.03 18.95 -31.33
C LYS A 720 28.31 18.44 -30.69
N PRO A 721 29.44 18.40 -31.40
CA PRO A 721 30.73 18.10 -30.79
C PRO A 721 31.10 19.20 -29.79
N SER A 722 31.32 18.82 -28.53
CA SER A 722 31.85 19.66 -27.45
C SER A 722 33.26 19.18 -27.07
N GLU A 723 34.03 20.03 -26.37
CA GLU A 723 35.39 19.70 -25.90
C GLU A 723 35.43 18.44 -25.02
N ASP A 724 34.33 18.14 -24.31
CA ASP A 724 34.14 16.97 -23.42
C ASP A 724 33.41 15.77 -24.07
N GLY A 725 33.08 15.83 -25.37
CA GLY A 725 32.30 14.79 -26.08
C GLY A 725 31.12 15.35 -26.88
N SER A 726 30.35 14.49 -27.56
CA SER A 726 29.12 14.93 -28.25
C SER A 726 28.02 15.28 -27.24
N SER A 727 27.58 16.53 -27.22
CA SER A 727 26.48 16.99 -26.39
C SER A 727 25.18 17.00 -27.19
N SER A 728 24.15 16.32 -26.67
CA SER A 728 22.80 16.37 -27.21
C SER A 728 22.16 17.75 -26.95
N VAL A 729 21.70 18.41 -28.00
CA VAL A 729 21.10 19.74 -27.98
C VAL A 729 19.71 19.68 -28.60
N ILE A 730 18.73 20.27 -27.93
CA ILE A 730 17.36 20.39 -28.41
C ILE A 730 17.24 21.66 -29.25
N GLU A 731 16.93 21.55 -30.53
CA GLU A 731 16.71 22.67 -31.44
C GLU A 731 15.21 22.89 -31.67
N VAL A 732 14.69 23.99 -31.14
CA VAL A 732 13.30 24.43 -31.35
C VAL A 732 13.27 25.44 -32.50
N SER A 733 12.72 25.04 -33.64
CA SER A 733 12.57 25.89 -34.82
C SER A 733 11.16 26.50 -34.87
N MET A 734 11.09 27.82 -34.98
CA MET A 734 9.87 28.62 -35.09
C MET A 734 9.84 29.30 -36.47
N ILE A 735 8.78 29.06 -37.25
CA ILE A 735 8.56 29.69 -38.55
C ILE A 735 7.52 30.81 -38.38
N LEU A 736 7.95 32.04 -38.65
CA LEU A 736 7.17 33.27 -38.54
C LEU A 736 6.91 33.83 -39.94
N GLU A 737 5.66 34.12 -40.27
CA GLU A 737 5.26 34.76 -41.53
C GLU A 737 4.81 36.20 -41.28
N ASN A 738 5.23 37.12 -42.12
CA ASN A 738 4.92 38.54 -41.96
C ASN A 738 3.44 38.87 -42.26
N LEU A 739 2.81 39.74 -41.47
CA LEU A 739 1.44 40.22 -41.69
C LEU A 739 1.40 41.34 -42.75
N VAL A 740 1.46 40.95 -44.02
CA VAL A 740 1.64 41.85 -45.17
C VAL A 740 0.54 42.93 -45.32
N THR A 741 -0.68 42.71 -44.81
CA THR A 741 -1.82 43.62 -45.00
C THR A 741 -1.52 45.06 -44.59
N TYR A 742 -0.81 45.24 -43.48
CA TYR A 742 -0.41 46.58 -43.02
C TYR A 742 0.50 47.26 -44.04
N HIS A 743 1.50 46.55 -44.57
CA HIS A 743 2.43 47.09 -45.57
C HIS A 743 1.74 47.38 -46.91
N ILE A 744 0.77 46.57 -47.32
CA ILE A 744 -0.02 46.83 -48.54
C ILE A 744 -0.77 48.17 -48.43
N ILE A 745 -1.46 48.40 -47.31
CA ILE A 745 -2.30 49.60 -47.12
C ILE A 745 -1.44 50.84 -46.83
N SER A 746 -0.41 50.70 -45.99
CA SER A 746 0.41 51.83 -45.55
C SER A 746 1.50 52.21 -46.54
N THR A 747 2.08 51.23 -47.26
CA THR A 747 3.28 51.46 -48.10
C THR A 747 2.95 51.39 -49.60
N PHE A 748 2.33 50.29 -50.05
CA PHE A 748 2.09 50.07 -51.48
C PHE A 748 0.93 50.90 -52.04
N ALA A 749 -0.17 51.06 -51.29
CA ALA A 749 -1.32 51.83 -51.77
C ALA A 749 -1.01 53.33 -51.94
N PRO A 750 -0.34 54.04 -51.00
CA PRO A 750 -0.01 55.45 -51.18
C PRO A 750 1.02 55.69 -52.28
N THR A 751 2.03 54.82 -52.42
CA THR A 751 3.02 54.91 -53.51
C THR A 751 2.39 54.66 -54.88
N LEU A 752 1.42 53.74 -54.97
CA LEU A 752 0.65 53.54 -56.19
C LEU A 752 -0.21 54.77 -56.54
N ILE A 753 -0.84 55.41 -55.55
CA ILE A 753 -1.63 56.64 -55.76
C ILE A 753 -0.72 57.78 -56.24
N LEU A 754 0.46 57.96 -55.65
CA LEU A 754 1.44 58.96 -56.08
C LEU A 754 1.92 58.71 -57.52
N LEU A 755 2.14 57.44 -57.89
CA LEU A 755 2.48 57.07 -59.26
C LEU A 755 1.34 57.38 -60.25
N ILE A 756 0.07 57.17 -59.86
CA ILE A 756 -1.09 57.56 -60.66
C ILE A 756 -1.16 59.08 -60.83
N ILE A 757 -0.95 59.86 -59.77
CA ILE A 757 -0.91 61.33 -59.83
C ILE A 757 0.23 61.79 -60.74
N GLY A 758 1.41 61.18 -60.63
CA GLY A 758 2.55 61.41 -61.51
C GLY A 758 2.22 61.11 -62.98
N TYR A 759 1.51 60.03 -63.26
CA TYR A 759 1.06 59.70 -64.62
C TYR A 759 0.00 60.67 -65.15
N LEU A 760 -0.96 61.09 -64.31
CA LEU A 760 -1.99 62.07 -64.71
C LEU A 760 -1.37 63.41 -65.10
N SER A 761 -0.17 63.74 -64.64
CA SER A 761 0.56 64.93 -65.08
C SER A 761 0.84 64.96 -66.59
N PHE A 762 0.84 63.81 -67.29
CA PHE A 762 0.99 63.76 -68.75
C PHE A 762 -0.24 64.25 -69.51
N HIS A 763 -1.39 64.37 -68.86
CA HIS A 763 -2.63 64.85 -69.48
C HIS A 763 -2.73 66.38 -69.47
N PHE A 764 -1.85 67.09 -68.75
CA PHE A 764 -1.76 68.54 -68.87
C PHE A 764 -1.30 68.93 -70.28
N PRO A 765 -1.92 69.95 -70.90
CA PRO A 765 -1.49 70.45 -72.20
C PRO A 765 -0.04 70.94 -72.14
N LEU A 766 0.71 70.76 -73.23
CA LEU A 766 2.14 71.11 -73.32
C LEU A 766 2.43 72.60 -73.09
N ASP A 767 1.42 73.45 -73.27
CA ASP A 767 1.52 74.90 -73.09
C ASP A 767 1.53 75.31 -71.60
N ASP A 768 1.07 74.44 -70.70
CA ASP A 768 1.03 74.68 -69.25
C ASP A 768 2.18 73.98 -68.52
N PHE A 769 3.40 74.48 -68.76
CA PHE A 769 4.63 73.89 -68.25
C PHE A 769 4.78 74.01 -66.72
N ASN A 770 4.29 75.12 -66.14
CA ASN A 770 4.50 75.41 -64.72
C ASN A 770 3.76 74.41 -63.83
N ASP A 771 2.48 74.15 -64.11
CA ASP A 771 1.66 73.25 -63.31
C ASP A 771 2.13 71.80 -63.45
N ARG A 772 2.57 71.42 -64.66
CA ARG A 772 3.12 70.09 -64.93
C ARG A 772 4.43 69.81 -64.17
N VAL A 773 5.37 70.77 -64.15
CA VAL A 773 6.64 70.59 -63.42
C VAL A 773 6.42 70.65 -61.91
N MET A 774 5.52 71.50 -61.44
CA MET A 774 5.22 71.58 -60.01
C MET A 774 4.64 70.27 -59.47
N VAL A 775 3.65 69.67 -60.15
CA VAL A 775 3.04 68.40 -59.72
C VAL A 775 4.05 67.26 -59.76
N THR A 776 4.85 67.16 -60.83
CA THR A 776 5.85 66.07 -60.96
C THR A 776 7.00 66.16 -59.95
N LEU A 777 7.49 67.38 -59.66
CA LEU A 777 8.54 67.58 -58.67
C LEU A 777 8.04 67.31 -57.24
N THR A 778 6.81 67.74 -56.94
CA THR A 778 6.20 67.52 -55.62
C THR A 778 5.90 66.04 -55.37
N THR A 779 5.39 65.30 -56.36
CA THR A 779 5.20 63.84 -56.22
C THR A 779 6.53 63.12 -55.99
N LEU A 780 7.59 63.49 -56.72
CA LEU A 780 8.92 62.90 -56.55
C LEU A 780 9.51 63.15 -55.16
N LEU A 781 9.34 64.37 -54.63
CA LEU A 781 9.81 64.73 -53.30
C LEU A 781 9.06 63.94 -52.20
N VAL A 782 7.75 63.80 -52.35
CA VAL A 782 6.92 63.03 -51.40
C VAL A 782 7.29 61.54 -51.46
N GLU A 783 7.50 60.96 -52.65
CA GLU A 783 7.95 59.57 -52.79
C GLU A 783 9.33 59.34 -52.17
N ALA A 784 10.29 60.25 -52.39
CA ALA A 784 11.62 60.16 -51.79
C ALA A 784 11.58 60.27 -50.26
N GLN A 785 10.74 61.15 -49.71
CA GLN A 785 10.53 61.26 -48.28
C GLN A 785 9.87 60.00 -47.69
N PHE A 786 8.95 59.40 -48.42
CA PHE A 786 8.28 58.18 -47.99
C PHE A 786 9.24 56.97 -48.00
N PHE A 787 10.13 56.88 -49.00
CA PHE A 787 11.20 55.89 -49.03
C PHE A 787 12.13 56.00 -47.81
N THR A 788 12.57 57.21 -47.45
CA THR A 788 13.46 57.40 -46.29
C THR A 788 12.75 57.03 -44.98
N GLN A 789 11.47 57.36 -44.83
CA GLN A 789 10.67 57.00 -43.65
C GLN A 789 10.55 55.48 -43.48
N VAL A 790 10.20 54.75 -44.55
CA VAL A 790 10.06 53.29 -44.52
C VAL A 790 11.42 52.59 -44.34
N SER A 791 12.49 53.14 -44.90
CA SER A 791 13.83 52.56 -44.76
C SER A 791 14.40 52.73 -43.33
N GLN A 792 13.97 53.76 -42.59
CA GLN A 792 14.41 53.99 -41.21
C GLN A 792 13.78 53.04 -40.17
N THR A 793 12.60 52.48 -40.45
CA THR A 793 11.93 51.56 -39.53
C THR A 793 12.50 50.14 -39.58
N MET A 794 13.31 49.83 -40.59
CA MET A 794 13.92 48.51 -40.82
C MET A 794 15.45 48.52 -40.61
N PRO A 795 16.06 47.38 -40.29
CA PRO A 795 17.51 47.26 -40.17
C PRO A 795 18.22 47.50 -41.52
N ARG A 796 19.47 47.97 -41.44
CA ARG A 796 20.33 48.17 -42.62
C ARG A 796 20.88 46.84 -43.10
N THR A 797 20.56 46.46 -44.34
CA THR A 797 21.06 45.23 -45.00
C THR A 797 22.09 45.57 -46.08
N ALA A 798 23.00 44.64 -46.38
CA ALA A 798 23.97 44.80 -47.47
C ALA A 798 23.36 44.56 -48.86
N TYR A 799 22.27 43.79 -48.92
CA TYR A 799 21.53 43.47 -50.14
C TYR A 799 20.27 44.33 -50.27
N LEU A 800 19.77 44.46 -51.51
CA LEU A 800 18.50 45.13 -51.82
C LEU A 800 17.32 44.27 -51.37
N ARG A 801 16.36 44.89 -50.68
CA ARG A 801 15.09 44.27 -50.28
C ARG A 801 14.06 44.49 -51.37
N LEU A 802 13.05 43.62 -51.49
CA LEU A 802 11.99 43.76 -52.49
C LEU A 802 11.28 45.12 -52.41
N VAL A 803 11.05 45.63 -51.20
CA VAL A 803 10.51 46.98 -50.99
C VAL A 803 11.43 48.09 -51.54
N ASP A 804 12.76 47.95 -51.45
CA ASP A 804 13.70 48.92 -52.03
C ASP A 804 13.59 48.93 -53.56
N VAL A 805 13.44 47.75 -54.18
CA VAL A 805 13.23 47.61 -55.62
C VAL A 805 11.92 48.25 -56.06
N TRP A 806 10.85 48.09 -55.27
CA TRP A 806 9.56 48.76 -55.53
C TRP A 806 9.69 50.28 -55.49
N PHE A 807 10.34 50.83 -54.47
CA PHE A 807 10.56 52.28 -54.38
C PHE A 807 11.43 52.82 -55.50
N LEU A 808 12.50 52.11 -55.88
CA LEU A 808 13.32 52.47 -57.04
C LEU A 808 12.49 52.48 -58.34
N PHE A 809 11.58 51.53 -58.51
CA PHE A 809 10.65 51.52 -59.64
C PHE A 809 9.69 52.72 -59.60
N CYS A 810 9.07 53.01 -58.45
CA CYS A 810 8.16 54.16 -58.29
C CYS A 810 8.87 55.50 -58.57
N ILE A 811 10.09 55.71 -58.08
CA ILE A 811 10.84 56.96 -58.29
C ILE A 811 11.29 57.14 -59.75
N THR A 812 11.62 56.05 -60.44
CA THR A 812 12.14 56.10 -61.82
C THR A 812 11.04 56.21 -62.88
N MET A 813 9.83 55.70 -62.61
CA MET A 813 8.73 55.66 -63.58
C MET A 813 8.20 57.06 -63.99
N PRO A 814 7.99 58.03 -63.06
CA PRO A 814 7.64 59.41 -63.37
C PRO A 814 8.71 60.20 -64.13
N LEU A 815 9.90 59.63 -64.34
CA LEU A 815 10.98 60.20 -65.14
C LEU A 815 11.00 59.59 -66.56
N PRO A 816 10.02 59.82 -67.46
CA PRO A 816 10.20 59.38 -68.83
C PRO A 816 11.27 60.22 -69.51
N HIS A 817 12.31 59.50 -69.95
CA HIS A 817 13.22 59.80 -71.04
C HIS A 817 12.87 61.07 -71.83
N HIS A 818 13.58 62.15 -71.52
CA HIS A 818 13.52 63.47 -72.17
C HIS A 818 13.87 63.48 -73.69
N ARG A 819 13.80 62.34 -74.38
CA ARG A 819 14.39 62.12 -75.71
C ARG A 819 13.48 61.60 -76.84
N ARG A 820 12.15 61.52 -76.68
CA ARG A 820 11.28 61.06 -77.78
C ARG A 820 10.07 61.93 -78.13
N SER A 821 10.08 63.23 -77.77
CA SER A 821 9.03 64.18 -78.20
C SER A 821 9.40 65.01 -79.45
N ARG A 822 10.67 65.08 -79.88
CA ARG A 822 11.05 65.94 -81.03
C ARG A 822 10.83 65.37 -82.43
N HIS A 823 10.55 64.08 -82.63
CA HIS A 823 10.46 63.50 -83.99
C HIS A 823 9.06 63.24 -84.54
N HIS A 824 7.98 63.28 -83.74
CA HIS A 824 6.63 62.97 -84.23
C HIS A 824 5.74 64.18 -84.60
N GLN A 825 6.14 65.43 -84.29
CA GLN A 825 5.33 66.62 -84.60
C GLN A 825 5.79 67.44 -85.82
N LEU A 826 6.88 67.08 -86.49
CA LEU A 826 7.37 67.79 -87.69
C LEU A 826 6.96 67.14 -89.04
N LEU A 827 6.29 65.97 -89.03
CA LEU A 827 5.87 65.26 -90.26
C LEU A 827 4.36 65.33 -90.56
N LEU A 828 3.53 65.96 -89.72
CA LEU A 828 2.06 66.01 -89.88
C LEU A 828 1.49 67.42 -90.17
N ARG A 829 2.32 68.41 -90.48
CA ARG A 829 1.88 69.77 -90.88
C ARG A 829 2.32 70.18 -92.29
N GLY A 830 2.64 69.21 -93.15
CA GLY A 830 3.18 69.43 -94.50
C GLY A 830 2.53 68.61 -95.62
N THR A 831 1.31 68.11 -95.46
CA THR A 831 0.51 67.57 -96.58
C THR A 831 -0.99 67.65 -96.26
N LEU A 832 -1.73 68.18 -97.25
CA LEU A 832 -3.17 68.46 -97.36
C LEU A 832 -3.54 69.92 -97.00
N MET A 833 -3.98 70.83 -97.90
CA MET A 833 -4.56 70.72 -99.26
C MET A 833 -5.40 69.48 -99.58
#